data_AF-A0A9E0YXR9-F1
#
_entry.id   AF-A0A9E0YXR9-F1
#
_cell.length_a   1.000
_cell.length_b   1.000
_cell.length_c   1.000
_cell.angle_alpha   90.00
_cell.angle_beta   90.00
_cell.angle_gamma   90.00
#
_symmetry.space_group_name_H-M   'P 1'
#
loop_
_entity.id
_entity.type
_entity.pdbx_description
1 polymer ?
#
loop_
_entity_poly.entity_id
_entity_poly.type
_entity_poly.pdbx_seq_one_letter_code
_entity_poly.pdbx_strand_id
1 'polypeptide(L)'
;MKKFGTKTRNTIAITLILTFAFMFVPIQHMTYAEEDLQSTQETQNKGYLESYTEMYGWEQVKGIQPLTQKIQNKRTRSARSADAKATEVQYLAILIEFPDADMQDIHLDDAYTLKAADMVMNSGGVNIQPLGVEIPVISLKNYLNQYSYGAFRTHTSFYPKNDAGTTISYTSKKPRTYYMKKTASNPDGYTPDQQASREEELLEEVLQAVKPSIEKELSGAQLDTNNDGFIDAVSFMVEGKFSDSGIGWNDLLWSHKADRIFSTTISGKTVGAYNLNNVGDSQSPGGVFSYRVDKTQAAPLDTLKLNRAGYSVIHHEFLHTLGLPDLYRGTSIGEPVGFYDIMASNNSQNPQAMLSVLSHDWLGWGSKLSEITDDRQITIQRPKYQDSNEVISYKIYSPFHDKEYFVVEYYQKQDATHNTGRDNGLIVYRVNSTLYTNMGGTTDGLGDFLYVFRPEETSLGAAAGNLKDAVILPTVGNTYGKTIDETGDTWDKDTLYYSNGKNSGIKLEVTASDADSITLNVTVPQVQGSGTKDDPFLVSSVDDWNLLVRDNKYIKIMKDIDFNHTAITPIDNFSGHIDGNGKTLSNMTVNGSGIFESISGGSVKNMTLANVNVTGSERGHAGGFAGVISGGNIENVVLTSGTVTGGNGANGVGGFVGYLAEGASIKNSFSSLTVSRGQNVGGFIGLTTGGKVENSFANGQVQKTENSNSGGFYGSLFVGSPAPTFTDCAYDMRATGQNTADNQGDIAGITGYQSPETITLDIGGINETDIDVVTKPMLQSINSNIRLGSTAIANFNHATQKLYGVSEGNTTLYVDVIIGTNQMPLTTQVQVTNTGTPTNPITSVSVTPNTLQLEKGNISILTARITPADTTDSKTIVWSSDNEAVADVDVNGQVTAKNVGTATITATTSNGLKSTCMVTVTEKSVAQSVIPDGYYEIRSAVSGKNLEVYGVSTLGGAKITQWYATGGKNQKWKVENQADGS
;
A
#
# COMPACT_ATOMS: atom_id res chain seq x y z
N MET A 1 -38.28 16.79 -29.51
CA MET A 1 -37.62 16.19 -30.70
C MET A 1 -38.22 16.76 -31.99
N LYS A 2 -37.57 17.75 -32.61
CA LYS A 2 -37.70 18.13 -34.03
C LYS A 2 -36.70 19.27 -34.31
N LYS A 3 -35.45 18.87 -34.55
CA LYS A 3 -34.35 19.61 -35.21
C LYS A 3 -33.07 18.89 -34.81
N PHE A 4 -32.50 18.10 -35.71
CA PHE A 4 -31.06 17.83 -35.93
C PHE A 4 -30.95 16.71 -36.99
N GLY A 5 -30.00 16.89 -37.92
CA GLY A 5 -29.88 16.15 -39.18
C GLY A 5 -29.22 14.77 -39.07
N THR A 6 -29.32 14.02 -40.16
CA THR A 6 -29.02 12.59 -40.32
C THR A 6 -27.57 12.15 -40.10
N LYS A 7 -26.60 13.06 -39.91
CA LYS A 7 -25.22 12.71 -39.52
C LYS A 7 -25.01 12.54 -38.01
N THR A 8 -25.95 12.97 -37.16
CA THR A 8 -25.85 12.83 -35.69
C THR A 8 -26.55 11.56 -35.15
N ARG A 9 -27.21 10.79 -36.02
CA ARG A 9 -27.92 9.55 -35.62
C ARG A 9 -27.04 8.30 -35.57
N ASN A 10 -25.95 8.23 -36.33
CA ASN A 10 -25.08 7.03 -36.34
C ASN A 10 -24.00 7.05 -35.24
N THR A 11 -23.67 8.21 -34.68
CA THR A 11 -22.71 8.30 -33.55
C THR A 11 -23.40 8.10 -32.19
N ILE A 12 -24.71 8.36 -32.08
CA ILE A 12 -25.47 8.15 -30.82
C ILE A 12 -26.07 6.73 -30.74
N ALA A 13 -26.21 6.01 -31.85
CA ALA A 13 -26.70 4.63 -31.86
C ALA A 13 -25.62 3.58 -31.52
N ILE A 14 -24.33 3.90 -31.69
CA ILE A 14 -23.23 2.95 -31.43
C ILE A 14 -22.73 3.03 -29.97
N THR A 15 -22.89 4.17 -29.29
CA THR A 15 -22.53 4.31 -27.87
C THR A 15 -23.62 3.84 -26.89
N LEU A 16 -24.88 3.66 -27.35
CA LEU A 16 -25.97 3.16 -26.50
C LEU A 16 -26.21 1.63 -26.58
N ILE A 17 -25.57 0.92 -27.50
CA ILE A 17 -25.73 -0.54 -27.67
C ILE A 17 -24.63 -1.34 -26.93
N LEU A 18 -23.55 -0.68 -26.51
CA LEU A 18 -22.45 -1.33 -25.76
C LEU A 18 -22.61 -1.29 -24.23
N THR A 19 -23.67 -0.69 -23.69
CA THR A 19 -23.86 -0.54 -22.23
C THR A 19 -25.01 -1.39 -21.66
N PHE A 20 -25.66 -2.26 -22.45
CA PHE A 20 -26.86 -3.00 -21.99
C PHE A 20 -26.80 -4.53 -22.16
N ALA A 21 -25.64 -5.12 -22.43
CA ALA A 21 -25.48 -6.56 -22.65
C ALA A 21 -24.73 -7.32 -21.54
N PHE A 22 -24.56 -6.74 -20.34
CA PHE A 22 -23.92 -7.39 -19.18
C PHE A 22 -24.77 -7.38 -17.91
N MET A 23 -26.09 -7.55 -18.04
CA MET A 23 -26.94 -7.91 -16.89
C MET A 23 -27.83 -9.09 -17.29
N PHE A 24 -27.87 -10.10 -16.40
CA PHE A 24 -28.62 -11.35 -16.46
C PHE A 24 -27.98 -12.54 -17.19
N VAL A 25 -27.05 -13.20 -16.49
CA VAL A 25 -26.94 -14.67 -16.50
C VAL A 25 -27.00 -15.13 -15.03
N PRO A 26 -27.88 -16.09 -14.67
CA PRO A 26 -28.05 -16.52 -13.28
C PRO A 26 -26.82 -17.32 -12.79
N ILE A 27 -26.36 -16.97 -11.59
CA ILE A 27 -25.28 -17.63 -10.85
C ILE A 27 -25.79 -19.00 -10.37
N GLN A 28 -25.29 -20.08 -10.97
CA GLN A 28 -25.32 -21.39 -10.31
C GLN A 28 -24.06 -21.54 -9.45
N HIS A 29 -24.30 -21.81 -8.16
CA HIS A 29 -23.30 -22.11 -7.16
C HIS A 29 -22.47 -23.34 -7.57
N MET A 30 -21.15 -23.20 -7.62
CA MET A 30 -20.23 -24.33 -7.48
C MET A 30 -19.38 -24.11 -6.24
N THR A 31 -19.61 -24.96 -5.26
CA THR A 31 -18.81 -25.13 -4.05
C THR A 31 -17.40 -25.60 -4.43
N TYR A 32 -16.38 -24.86 -4.00
CA TYR A 32 -14.99 -25.30 -4.08
C TYR A 32 -14.75 -26.39 -3.04
N ALA A 33 -14.43 -27.60 -3.51
CA ALA A 33 -13.77 -28.63 -2.73
C ALA A 33 -12.31 -28.70 -3.21
N GLU A 34 -11.38 -28.65 -2.25
CA GLU A 34 -9.96 -28.93 -2.44
C GLU A 34 -9.78 -30.41 -2.83
N GLU A 35 -9.30 -30.69 -4.04
CA GLU A 35 -8.76 -32.00 -4.42
C GLU A 35 -7.76 -31.85 -5.59
N ASP A 36 -6.50 -32.22 -5.33
CA ASP A 36 -5.39 -32.58 -6.25
C ASP A 36 -5.31 -31.93 -7.64
N LEU A 37 -4.70 -30.74 -7.69
CA LEU A 37 -4.20 -30.10 -8.92
C LEU A 37 -2.81 -30.66 -9.31
N GLN A 38 -2.77 -31.87 -9.86
CA GLN A 38 -1.59 -32.41 -10.55
C GLN A 38 -1.82 -32.73 -12.04
N SER A 39 -2.95 -32.33 -12.63
CA SER A 39 -3.32 -32.74 -14.01
C SER A 39 -3.80 -31.63 -14.96
N THR A 40 -3.63 -30.35 -14.61
CA THR A 40 -4.06 -29.23 -15.47
C THR A 40 -2.93 -28.30 -15.94
N GLN A 41 -1.67 -28.60 -15.59
CA GLN A 41 -0.49 -27.87 -16.09
C GLN A 41 0.01 -28.35 -17.47
N GLU A 42 -0.56 -29.41 -18.05
CA GLU A 42 -0.19 -29.92 -19.38
C GLU A 42 -0.89 -29.22 -20.56
N THR A 43 -1.89 -28.36 -20.31
CA THR A 43 -2.73 -27.83 -21.41
C THR A 43 -2.41 -26.38 -21.83
N GLN A 44 -1.60 -25.63 -21.07
CA GLN A 44 -1.16 -24.27 -21.46
C GLN A 44 0.29 -24.17 -21.94
N ASN A 45 1.12 -25.18 -21.70
CA ASN A 45 2.48 -25.28 -22.26
C ASN A 45 2.55 -25.94 -23.64
N LYS A 46 1.39 -26.21 -24.24
CA LYS A 46 1.27 -26.73 -25.60
C LYS A 46 1.72 -25.70 -26.65
N GLY A 47 1.47 -24.41 -26.42
CA GLY A 47 1.64 -23.35 -27.44
C GLY A 47 3.06 -23.04 -27.93
N TYR A 48 4.12 -23.47 -27.22
CA TYR A 48 5.50 -23.12 -27.62
C TYR A 48 6.33 -24.28 -28.20
N LEU A 49 5.88 -25.52 -28.00
CA LEU A 49 6.30 -26.63 -28.86
C LEU A 49 5.35 -26.78 -30.06
N GLU A 50 4.09 -26.35 -29.92
CA GLU A 50 3.16 -26.25 -31.04
C GLU A 50 3.54 -25.14 -32.02
N SER A 51 4.25 -24.07 -31.63
CA SER A 51 4.55 -22.96 -32.56
C SER A 51 5.46 -23.34 -33.74
N TYR A 52 6.23 -24.44 -33.64
CA TYR A 52 6.96 -25.01 -34.79
C TYR A 52 6.19 -26.15 -35.50
N THR A 53 5.15 -26.73 -34.92
CA THR A 53 4.29 -27.72 -35.61
C THR A 53 3.07 -27.09 -36.29
N GLU A 54 2.53 -26.01 -35.75
CA GLU A 54 1.42 -25.22 -36.31
C GLU A 54 1.88 -24.31 -37.44
N MET A 55 3.08 -23.72 -37.36
CA MET A 55 3.67 -22.92 -38.44
C MET A 55 4.08 -23.77 -39.66
N TYR A 56 4.32 -25.07 -39.45
CA TYR A 56 4.81 -26.03 -40.44
C TYR A 56 3.76 -27.12 -40.79
N GLY A 57 2.48 -26.89 -40.49
CA GLY A 57 1.38 -27.65 -41.10
C GLY A 57 1.27 -29.14 -40.76
N TRP A 58 1.66 -29.57 -39.55
CA TRP A 58 1.41 -30.94 -39.11
C TRP A 58 0.01 -31.09 -38.53
N GLU A 59 -0.97 -31.48 -39.37
CA GLU A 59 -2.22 -32.03 -38.85
C GLU A 59 -1.91 -33.29 -38.03
N GLN A 60 -2.44 -33.34 -36.80
CA GLN A 60 -2.32 -34.49 -35.91
C GLN A 60 -2.73 -35.78 -36.63
N VAL A 61 -1.74 -36.60 -36.99
CA VAL A 61 -1.98 -38.00 -37.33
C VAL A 61 -2.42 -38.70 -36.03
N LYS A 62 -3.74 -38.88 -35.88
CA LYS A 62 -4.36 -39.64 -34.79
C LYS A 62 -3.75 -41.05 -34.74
N GLY A 63 -2.93 -41.32 -33.73
CA GLY A 63 -2.43 -42.67 -33.48
C GLY A 63 -1.11 -42.80 -32.71
N ILE A 64 -0.37 -41.72 -32.47
CA ILE A 64 0.91 -41.80 -31.76
C ILE A 64 0.72 -41.44 -30.27
N GLN A 65 0.95 -42.44 -29.41
CA GLN A 65 0.89 -42.37 -27.95
C GLN A 65 1.90 -41.36 -27.36
N PRO A 66 1.67 -40.82 -26.14
CA PRO A 66 2.39 -39.69 -25.50
C PRO A 66 3.84 -40.01 -25.05
N LEU A 67 4.58 -40.78 -25.83
CA LEU A 67 6.02 -40.92 -25.68
C LEU A 67 6.77 -39.69 -26.21
N THR A 68 6.21 -38.85 -27.08
CA THR A 68 6.95 -37.80 -27.80
C THR A 68 7.45 -36.62 -26.94
N GLN A 69 6.75 -36.24 -25.86
CA GLN A 69 7.19 -35.15 -24.97
C GLN A 69 8.40 -35.55 -24.10
N LYS A 70 8.43 -36.81 -23.65
CA LYS A 70 9.58 -37.41 -22.94
C LYS A 70 10.78 -37.60 -23.86
N ILE A 71 10.56 -37.63 -25.18
CA ILE A 71 11.62 -37.73 -26.16
C ILE A 71 12.09 -36.33 -26.60
N GLN A 72 11.29 -35.26 -26.59
CA GLN A 72 11.79 -33.88 -26.81
C GLN A 72 12.74 -33.38 -25.71
N ASN A 73 12.47 -33.68 -24.44
CA ASN A 73 13.39 -33.37 -23.32
C ASN A 73 14.64 -34.27 -23.26
N LYS A 74 14.70 -35.32 -24.10
CA LYS A 74 15.90 -36.14 -24.32
C LYS A 74 16.58 -35.88 -25.68
N ARG A 75 15.88 -35.29 -26.66
CA ARG A 75 16.30 -35.11 -28.08
C ARG A 75 17.24 -33.94 -28.33
N THR A 76 17.24 -32.92 -27.48
CA THR A 76 18.08 -31.72 -27.64
C THR A 76 19.45 -31.82 -26.96
N ARG A 77 19.84 -33.03 -26.51
CA ARG A 77 21.12 -33.30 -25.83
C ARG A 77 21.98 -34.29 -26.60
N SER A 78 21.93 -34.23 -27.94
CA SER A 78 22.63 -35.14 -28.85
C SER A 78 24.14 -35.25 -28.56
N ALA A 79 24.73 -34.32 -27.81
CA ALA A 79 26.15 -34.40 -27.42
C ALA A 79 26.45 -34.58 -25.91
N ARG A 80 25.47 -34.92 -25.07
CA ARG A 80 25.67 -34.99 -23.60
C ARG A 80 25.50 -36.38 -23.03
N SER A 81 26.61 -36.99 -22.58
CA SER A 81 26.58 -37.84 -21.39
C SER A 81 27.13 -37.05 -20.21
N ALA A 82 26.52 -37.20 -19.04
CA ALA A 82 26.89 -36.47 -17.82
C ALA A 82 28.30 -36.83 -17.28
N ASP A 83 29.01 -37.74 -17.94
CA ASP A 83 30.29 -38.30 -17.50
C ASP A 83 31.41 -38.26 -18.58
N ALA A 84 31.20 -37.57 -19.72
CA ALA A 84 32.16 -37.64 -20.83
C ALA A 84 33.35 -36.68 -20.68
N LYS A 85 34.55 -37.25 -20.64
CA LYS A 85 35.82 -36.61 -21.02
C LYS A 85 35.64 -35.87 -22.35
N ALA A 86 36.37 -34.76 -22.55
CA ALA A 86 36.37 -33.94 -23.77
C ALA A 86 35.93 -34.70 -25.03
N THR A 87 34.69 -34.49 -25.45
CA THR A 87 34.09 -35.17 -26.61
C THR A 87 34.36 -34.31 -27.85
N GLU A 88 34.99 -34.89 -28.87
CA GLU A 88 35.06 -34.27 -30.19
C GLU A 88 33.85 -34.74 -31.01
N VAL A 89 32.91 -33.84 -31.26
CA VAL A 89 31.68 -34.09 -32.03
C VAL A 89 31.95 -33.88 -33.51
N GLN A 90 31.56 -34.86 -34.33
CA GLN A 90 31.60 -34.71 -35.79
C GLN A 90 30.42 -33.86 -36.26
N TYR A 91 30.73 -32.72 -36.85
CA TYR A 91 29.74 -31.82 -37.41
C TYR A 91 29.68 -31.97 -38.93
N LEU A 92 28.56 -32.48 -39.44
CA LEU A 92 28.35 -32.67 -40.87
C LEU A 92 27.87 -31.37 -41.51
N ALA A 93 28.68 -30.78 -42.40
CA ALA A 93 28.27 -29.67 -43.25
C ALA A 93 27.96 -30.19 -44.67
N ILE A 94 26.67 -30.27 -45.00
CA ILE A 94 26.20 -30.81 -46.28
C ILE A 94 25.93 -29.65 -47.25
N LEU A 95 26.70 -29.55 -48.33
CA LEU A 95 26.64 -28.48 -49.31
C LEU A 95 25.56 -28.76 -50.36
N ILE A 96 24.64 -27.83 -50.55
CA ILE A 96 23.49 -27.94 -51.47
C ILE A 96 23.49 -26.74 -52.42
N GLU A 97 23.38 -27.04 -53.71
CA GLU A 97 23.25 -26.07 -54.81
C GLU A 97 21.96 -26.31 -55.59
N PHE A 98 21.56 -25.34 -56.41
CA PHE A 98 20.34 -25.44 -57.23
C PHE A 98 20.62 -25.20 -58.71
N PRO A 99 19.88 -25.85 -59.61
CA PRO A 99 20.11 -25.76 -61.05
C PRO A 99 19.82 -24.37 -61.66
N ASP A 100 19.09 -23.50 -60.95
CA ASP A 100 18.70 -22.14 -61.37
C ASP A 100 19.32 -21.02 -60.48
N ALA A 101 20.19 -21.38 -59.53
CA ALA A 101 20.95 -20.43 -58.73
C ALA A 101 22.14 -19.92 -59.57
N ASP A 102 21.88 -18.98 -60.48
CA ASP A 102 22.93 -18.32 -61.26
C ASP A 102 23.75 -17.37 -60.35
N MET A 103 24.77 -17.92 -59.68
CA MET A 103 25.92 -17.15 -59.21
C MET A 103 27.00 -17.29 -60.27
N GLN A 104 27.16 -16.29 -61.15
CA GLN A 104 27.99 -16.44 -62.34
C GLN A 104 29.49 -16.75 -62.11
N ASP A 105 30.00 -16.86 -60.87
CA ASP A 105 31.43 -17.14 -60.65
C ASP A 105 31.89 -17.72 -59.27
N ILE A 106 31.00 -18.02 -58.29
CA ILE A 106 31.42 -18.55 -56.97
C ILE A 106 30.40 -19.59 -56.45
N HIS A 107 30.81 -20.84 -56.31
CA HIS A 107 30.03 -21.98 -55.80
C HIS A 107 30.52 -22.46 -54.41
N LEU A 108 29.73 -23.30 -53.74
CA LEU A 108 30.07 -23.77 -52.39
C LEU A 108 31.22 -24.76 -52.38
N ASP A 109 31.44 -25.46 -53.49
CA ASP A 109 32.52 -26.41 -53.68
C ASP A 109 33.76 -25.83 -54.38
N ASP A 110 33.78 -24.53 -54.66
CA ASP A 110 34.99 -23.86 -55.13
C ASP A 110 36.12 -23.93 -54.10
N ALA A 111 37.34 -24.15 -54.58
CA ALA A 111 38.50 -24.36 -53.71
C ALA A 111 38.74 -23.24 -52.68
N TYR A 112 38.46 -21.99 -53.05
CA TYR A 112 38.59 -20.86 -52.15
C TYR A 112 37.43 -20.77 -51.14
N THR A 113 36.20 -21.07 -51.55
CA THR A 113 35.03 -21.13 -50.67
C THR A 113 35.20 -22.24 -49.63
N LEU A 114 35.64 -23.42 -50.06
CA LEU A 114 35.96 -24.54 -49.17
C LEU A 114 37.10 -24.20 -48.19
N LYS A 115 38.13 -23.48 -48.65
CA LYS A 115 39.20 -23.02 -47.75
C LYS A 115 38.65 -22.03 -46.72
N ALA A 116 37.83 -21.05 -47.14
CA ALA A 116 37.19 -20.11 -46.24
C ALA A 116 36.31 -20.83 -45.20
N ALA A 117 35.52 -21.81 -45.65
CA ALA A 117 34.68 -22.62 -44.81
C ALA A 117 35.51 -23.42 -43.78
N ASP A 118 36.57 -24.11 -44.20
CA ASP A 118 37.46 -24.81 -43.26
C ASP A 118 38.09 -23.87 -42.24
N MET A 119 38.52 -22.68 -42.66
CA MET A 119 39.15 -21.74 -41.74
C MET A 119 38.16 -21.17 -40.71
N VAL A 120 36.90 -20.91 -41.10
CA VAL A 120 35.85 -20.44 -40.19
C VAL A 120 35.35 -21.55 -39.26
N MET A 121 35.33 -22.80 -39.72
CA MET A 121 34.72 -23.91 -38.98
C MET A 121 35.74 -24.69 -38.13
N ASN A 122 36.93 -24.92 -38.68
CA ASN A 122 37.97 -25.77 -38.11
C ASN A 122 39.24 -24.99 -37.76
N SER A 123 40.01 -24.58 -38.77
CA SER A 123 41.46 -24.30 -38.63
C SER A 123 41.78 -22.94 -38.03
N GLY A 124 40.87 -21.96 -38.14
CA GLY A 124 41.08 -20.60 -37.63
C GLY A 124 42.10 -19.80 -38.44
N GLY A 125 42.70 -18.78 -37.82
CA GLY A 125 43.74 -17.96 -38.45
C GLY A 125 43.23 -17.07 -39.59
N VAL A 126 41.95 -16.71 -39.56
CA VAL A 126 41.31 -15.84 -40.55
C VAL A 126 41.26 -14.42 -40.03
N ASN A 127 41.50 -13.46 -40.92
CA ASN A 127 41.11 -12.08 -40.71
C ASN A 127 39.89 -11.76 -41.60
N ILE A 128 38.88 -11.11 -41.03
CA ILE A 128 37.87 -10.40 -41.82
C ILE A 128 38.41 -9.00 -42.14
N GLN A 129 38.03 -8.43 -43.29
CA GLN A 129 38.42 -7.05 -43.63
C GLN A 129 37.22 -6.16 -43.96
N PRO A 130 36.33 -5.87 -42.99
CA PRO A 130 35.29 -4.88 -43.19
C PRO A 130 35.93 -3.50 -43.35
N LEU A 131 35.71 -2.87 -44.50
CA LEU A 131 36.10 -1.47 -44.76
C LEU A 131 37.61 -1.16 -44.63
N GLY A 132 38.47 -2.17 -44.83
CA GLY A 132 39.93 -1.97 -44.89
C GLY A 132 40.69 -2.29 -43.60
N VAL A 133 40.02 -2.57 -42.48
CA VAL A 133 40.65 -2.97 -41.20
C VAL A 133 40.66 -4.49 -41.08
N GLU A 134 41.82 -5.09 -40.84
CA GLU A 134 41.94 -6.53 -40.58
C GLU A 134 41.59 -6.86 -39.13
N ILE A 135 40.67 -7.79 -38.93
CA ILE A 135 40.18 -8.20 -37.62
C ILE A 135 40.30 -9.72 -37.51
N PRO A 136 41.04 -10.25 -36.53
CA PRO A 136 41.13 -11.69 -36.32
C PRO A 136 39.77 -12.24 -35.87
N VAL A 137 39.38 -13.38 -36.42
CA VAL A 137 38.14 -14.05 -36.06
C VAL A 137 38.39 -15.44 -35.48
N ILE A 138 37.54 -15.84 -34.53
CA ILE A 138 37.58 -17.16 -33.92
C ILE A 138 36.84 -18.16 -34.81
N SER A 139 37.41 -19.36 -34.98
CA SER A 139 36.69 -20.46 -35.66
C SER A 139 35.67 -21.10 -34.74
N LEU A 140 34.66 -21.77 -35.29
CA LEU A 140 33.66 -22.52 -34.52
C LEU A 140 34.31 -23.51 -33.54
N LYS A 141 35.30 -24.27 -34.03
CA LYS A 141 36.09 -25.19 -33.19
C LYS A 141 36.76 -24.48 -32.00
N ASN A 142 37.39 -23.34 -32.24
CA ASN A 142 38.08 -22.59 -31.18
C ASN A 142 37.11 -21.90 -30.22
N TYR A 143 35.99 -21.38 -30.73
CA TYR A 143 34.91 -20.79 -29.95
C TYR A 143 34.36 -21.81 -28.95
N LEU A 144 33.95 -22.97 -29.45
CA LEU A 144 33.40 -24.03 -28.62
C LEU A 144 34.44 -24.54 -27.62
N ASN A 145 35.70 -24.74 -28.04
CA ASN A 145 36.75 -25.18 -27.12
C ASN A 145 37.04 -24.13 -26.03
N GLN A 146 37.03 -22.84 -26.35
CA GLN A 146 37.26 -21.77 -25.37
C GLN A 146 36.09 -21.68 -24.38
N TYR A 147 34.87 -21.42 -24.86
CA TYR A 147 33.71 -21.21 -23.99
C TYR A 147 33.23 -22.48 -23.28
N SER A 148 33.71 -23.64 -23.72
CA SER A 148 33.46 -24.90 -23.02
C SER A 148 34.53 -25.30 -22.00
N TYR A 149 35.56 -24.46 -21.76
CA TYR A 149 36.74 -24.82 -20.96
C TYR A 149 37.43 -26.12 -21.47
N GLY A 150 37.37 -26.35 -22.78
CA GLY A 150 37.89 -27.54 -23.44
C GLY A 150 37.05 -28.81 -23.28
N ALA A 151 35.89 -28.74 -22.63
CA ALA A 151 34.99 -29.87 -22.45
C ALA A 151 34.28 -30.29 -23.74
N PHE A 152 34.10 -29.36 -24.67
CA PHE A 152 33.45 -29.58 -25.95
C PHE A 152 34.34 -29.16 -27.11
N ARG A 153 34.52 -30.07 -28.07
CA ARG A 153 35.22 -29.80 -29.32
C ARG A 153 34.38 -30.27 -30.48
N THR A 154 34.59 -29.65 -31.63
CA THR A 154 33.99 -30.12 -32.87
C THR A 154 35.03 -30.21 -33.97
N HIS A 155 34.76 -31.08 -34.93
CA HIS A 155 35.40 -31.07 -36.22
C HIS A 155 34.33 -31.10 -37.31
N THR A 156 34.36 -30.09 -38.17
CA THR A 156 33.43 -29.98 -39.29
C THR A 156 33.98 -30.72 -40.51
N SER A 157 33.20 -31.65 -41.04
CA SER A 157 33.48 -32.35 -42.29
C SER A 157 32.48 -31.92 -43.36
N PHE A 158 33.00 -31.59 -44.55
CA PHE A 158 32.19 -31.10 -45.67
C PHE A 158 31.82 -32.24 -46.63
N TYR A 159 30.54 -32.33 -46.97
CA TYR A 159 29.96 -33.35 -47.82
C TYR A 159 29.00 -32.75 -48.86
N PRO A 160 28.74 -33.43 -49.98
CA PRO A 160 29.29 -34.72 -50.39
C PRO A 160 30.77 -34.70 -50.77
N LYS A 161 31.37 -35.89 -50.86
CA LYS A 161 32.70 -36.11 -51.43
C LYS A 161 32.60 -37.04 -52.63
N ASN A 162 33.35 -36.74 -53.69
CA ASN A 162 33.46 -37.63 -54.84
C ASN A 162 34.34 -38.86 -54.54
N ASP A 163 34.49 -39.77 -55.51
CA ASP A 163 35.28 -41.00 -55.31
C ASP A 163 36.75 -40.76 -54.95
N ALA A 164 37.31 -39.63 -55.40
CA ALA A 164 38.67 -39.18 -55.09
C ALA A 164 38.80 -38.53 -53.69
N GLY A 165 37.69 -38.35 -52.96
CA GLY A 165 37.65 -37.71 -51.65
C GLY A 165 37.59 -36.19 -51.69
N THR A 166 37.45 -35.58 -52.87
CA THR A 166 37.28 -34.13 -53.02
C THR A 166 35.85 -33.75 -52.62
N THR A 167 35.71 -32.75 -51.75
CA THR A 167 34.41 -32.15 -51.42
C THR A 167 33.79 -31.49 -52.67
N ILE A 168 32.52 -31.78 -52.90
CA ILE A 168 31.68 -31.24 -53.97
C ILE A 168 30.32 -30.84 -53.39
N SER A 169 29.50 -30.11 -54.15
CA SER A 169 28.12 -29.80 -53.76
C SER A 169 27.12 -30.82 -54.30
N TYR A 170 25.99 -30.99 -53.61
CA TYR A 170 24.83 -31.69 -54.16
C TYR A 170 23.92 -30.70 -54.90
N THR A 171 23.72 -30.89 -56.20
CA THR A 171 22.73 -30.11 -56.95
C THR A 171 21.33 -30.72 -56.80
N SER A 172 20.41 -29.95 -56.20
CA SER A 172 18.99 -30.29 -56.05
C SER A 172 18.33 -30.62 -57.40
N LYS A 173 17.43 -31.62 -57.42
CA LYS A 173 16.63 -31.96 -58.61
C LYS A 173 15.60 -30.89 -58.97
N LYS A 174 15.22 -30.05 -58.01
CA LYS A 174 14.28 -28.94 -58.20
C LYS A 174 15.01 -27.60 -58.18
N PRO A 175 14.55 -26.61 -58.95
CA PRO A 175 15.09 -25.26 -58.89
C PRO A 175 14.85 -24.63 -57.51
N ARG A 176 15.73 -23.73 -57.08
CA ARG A 176 15.63 -22.92 -55.87
C ARG A 176 14.28 -22.22 -55.77
N THR A 177 13.78 -21.69 -56.90
CA THR A 177 12.47 -21.04 -56.99
C THR A 177 11.31 -21.92 -56.52
N TYR A 178 11.41 -23.25 -56.66
CA TYR A 178 10.44 -24.20 -56.10
C TYR A 178 10.45 -24.21 -54.57
N TYR A 179 11.57 -23.95 -53.91
CA TYR A 179 11.66 -23.87 -52.46
C TYR A 179 11.49 -22.44 -51.92
N MET A 180 11.17 -21.48 -52.78
CA MET A 180 10.85 -20.09 -52.40
C MET A 180 9.33 -19.89 -52.30
N LYS A 181 8.92 -18.87 -51.53
CA LYS A 181 7.51 -18.55 -51.32
C LYS A 181 6.79 -18.26 -52.63
N LYS A 182 5.54 -18.70 -52.72
CA LYS A 182 4.68 -18.45 -53.88
C LYS A 182 4.34 -16.96 -53.98
N THR A 183 4.64 -16.37 -55.12
CA THR A 183 4.29 -14.97 -55.45
C THR A 183 3.74 -14.89 -56.88
N ALA A 184 3.28 -13.71 -57.29
CA ALA A 184 2.88 -13.49 -58.68
C ALA A 184 4.04 -13.69 -59.68
N SER A 185 5.28 -13.44 -59.25
CA SER A 185 6.50 -13.67 -60.05
C SER A 185 7.11 -15.05 -59.87
N ASN A 186 6.69 -15.82 -58.86
CA ASN A 186 7.10 -17.19 -58.59
C ASN A 186 5.86 -18.10 -58.38
N PRO A 187 5.12 -18.46 -59.45
CA PRO A 187 3.87 -19.19 -59.33
C PRO A 187 4.03 -20.64 -58.83
N ASP A 188 5.22 -21.22 -59.03
CA ASP A 188 5.58 -22.59 -58.63
C ASP A 188 6.14 -22.68 -57.21
N GLY A 189 6.31 -21.55 -56.53
CA GLY A 189 6.75 -21.48 -55.13
C GLY A 189 5.75 -22.11 -54.14
N TYR A 190 6.15 -22.19 -52.87
CA TYR A 190 5.36 -22.84 -51.82
C TYR A 190 4.30 -21.93 -51.21
N THR A 191 3.15 -22.51 -50.87
CA THR A 191 2.18 -21.91 -49.96
C THR A 191 2.56 -22.24 -48.50
N PRO A 192 2.12 -21.46 -47.49
CA PRO A 192 2.44 -21.75 -46.08
C PRO A 192 2.25 -23.22 -45.67
N ASP A 193 1.11 -23.84 -46.02
CA ASP A 193 0.83 -25.25 -45.71
C ASP A 193 1.77 -26.27 -46.40
N GLN A 194 2.52 -25.85 -47.42
CA GLN A 194 3.47 -26.67 -48.16
C GLN A 194 4.91 -26.50 -47.69
N GLN A 195 5.20 -25.49 -46.86
CA GLN A 195 6.56 -25.13 -46.48
C GLN A 195 7.33 -26.33 -45.91
N ALA A 196 6.75 -26.98 -44.90
CA ALA A 196 7.40 -28.08 -44.22
C ALA A 196 7.57 -29.32 -45.09
N SER A 197 6.60 -29.64 -45.94
CA SER A 197 6.69 -30.81 -46.81
C SER A 197 7.72 -30.60 -47.93
N ARG A 198 7.90 -29.37 -48.41
CA ARG A 198 8.96 -29.05 -49.38
C ARG A 198 10.35 -29.08 -48.76
N GLU A 199 10.49 -28.65 -47.51
CA GLU A 199 11.77 -28.76 -46.81
C GLU A 199 12.15 -30.22 -46.58
N GLU A 200 11.18 -31.07 -46.18
CA GLU A 200 11.37 -32.52 -46.10
C GLU A 200 11.79 -33.12 -47.43
N GLU A 201 11.10 -32.75 -48.51
CA GLU A 201 11.40 -33.21 -49.87
C GLU A 201 12.86 -32.93 -50.23
N LEU A 202 13.33 -31.70 -49.99
CA LEU A 202 14.71 -31.30 -50.27
C LEU A 202 15.72 -32.09 -49.42
N LEU A 203 15.51 -32.12 -48.10
CA LEU A 203 16.51 -32.66 -47.18
C LEU A 203 16.56 -34.19 -47.20
N GLU A 204 15.42 -34.86 -47.38
CA GLU A 204 15.38 -36.31 -47.59
C GLU A 204 16.10 -36.71 -48.89
N GLU A 205 15.89 -35.96 -49.98
CA GLU A 205 16.61 -36.15 -51.23
C GLU A 205 18.12 -36.01 -51.06
N VAL A 206 18.56 -34.95 -50.39
CA VAL A 206 19.98 -34.66 -50.14
C VAL A 206 20.60 -35.75 -49.28
N LEU A 207 19.95 -36.15 -48.18
CA LEU A 207 20.46 -37.19 -47.28
C LEU A 207 20.66 -38.53 -48.01
N GLN A 208 19.72 -38.93 -48.87
CA GLN A 208 19.84 -40.15 -49.68
C GLN A 208 21.05 -40.11 -50.61
N ALA A 209 21.31 -38.97 -51.23
CA ALA A 209 22.41 -38.80 -52.17
C ALA A 209 23.79 -38.75 -51.48
N VAL A 210 23.86 -38.09 -50.33
CA VAL A 210 25.12 -37.83 -49.63
C VAL A 210 25.56 -39.00 -48.74
N LYS A 211 24.60 -39.81 -48.27
CA LYS A 211 24.82 -40.98 -47.40
C LYS A 211 26.05 -41.83 -47.77
N PRO A 212 26.23 -42.32 -49.02
CA PRO A 212 27.37 -43.19 -49.35
C PRO A 212 28.73 -42.54 -49.10
N SER A 213 28.84 -41.22 -49.30
CA SER A 213 30.09 -40.48 -49.07
C SER A 213 30.41 -40.32 -47.58
N ILE A 214 29.39 -40.18 -46.73
CA ILE A 214 29.56 -40.10 -45.27
C ILE A 214 29.90 -41.48 -44.69
N GLU A 215 29.16 -42.53 -45.07
CA GLU A 215 29.36 -43.89 -44.56
C GLU A 215 30.72 -44.50 -44.95
N LYS A 216 31.38 -43.95 -45.99
CA LYS A 216 32.75 -44.31 -46.39
C LYS A 216 33.80 -43.83 -45.39
N GLU A 217 33.53 -42.75 -44.65
CA GLU A 217 34.51 -42.09 -43.77
C GLU A 217 34.14 -42.14 -42.28
N LEU A 218 32.84 -42.15 -41.94
CA LEU A 218 32.35 -42.01 -40.58
C LEU A 218 31.47 -43.18 -40.16
N SER A 219 31.83 -43.81 -39.04
CA SER A 219 31.02 -44.84 -38.39
C SER A 219 29.86 -44.23 -37.59
N GLY A 220 28.83 -45.03 -37.32
CA GLY A 220 27.68 -44.58 -36.52
C GLY A 220 28.08 -44.12 -35.11
N ALA A 221 29.13 -44.68 -34.51
CA ALA A 221 29.62 -44.26 -33.20
C ALA A 221 30.35 -42.90 -33.22
N GLN A 222 30.86 -42.48 -34.38
CA GLN A 222 31.46 -41.15 -34.54
C GLN A 222 30.41 -40.07 -34.85
N LEU A 223 29.27 -40.49 -35.41
CA LEU A 223 28.14 -39.61 -35.72
C LEU A 223 27.19 -39.42 -34.52
N ASP A 224 27.19 -40.36 -33.57
CA ASP A 224 26.31 -40.41 -32.41
C ASP A 224 27.15 -40.72 -31.16
N THR A 225 27.81 -39.68 -30.61
CA THR A 225 28.78 -39.85 -29.52
C THR A 225 28.12 -40.05 -28.16
N ASN A 226 26.86 -39.61 -28.00
CA ASN A 226 26.08 -39.83 -26.78
C ASN A 226 25.27 -41.16 -26.82
N ASN A 227 25.26 -41.84 -27.96
CA ASN A 227 24.57 -43.11 -28.24
C ASN A 227 23.05 -43.06 -28.00
N ASP A 228 22.40 -41.98 -28.42
CA ASP A 228 20.94 -41.81 -28.34
C ASP A 228 20.19 -42.25 -29.62
N GLY A 229 20.93 -42.66 -30.66
CA GLY A 229 20.43 -43.10 -31.96
C GLY A 229 20.33 -41.99 -33.01
N PHE A 230 20.62 -40.75 -32.64
CA PHE A 230 20.59 -39.59 -33.52
C PHE A 230 22.00 -39.10 -33.86
N ILE A 231 22.13 -38.45 -35.01
CA ILE A 231 23.38 -37.79 -35.39
C ILE A 231 23.55 -36.53 -34.55
N ASP A 232 24.72 -36.37 -33.94
CA ASP A 232 25.04 -35.32 -32.96
C ASP A 232 24.80 -33.91 -33.50
N ALA A 233 25.36 -33.62 -34.69
CA ALA A 233 25.28 -32.31 -35.32
C ALA A 233 25.36 -32.40 -36.86
N VAL A 234 24.37 -31.81 -37.54
CA VAL A 234 24.32 -31.69 -38.99
C VAL A 234 23.75 -30.34 -39.40
N SER A 235 24.28 -29.78 -40.48
CA SER A 235 23.73 -28.59 -41.11
C SER A 235 23.79 -28.68 -42.63
N PHE A 236 22.71 -28.24 -43.25
CA PHE A 236 22.55 -28.15 -44.68
C PHE A 236 22.90 -26.73 -45.11
N MET A 237 24.03 -26.58 -45.79
CA MET A 237 24.52 -25.31 -46.32
C MET A 237 23.96 -25.11 -47.70
N VAL A 238 23.00 -24.20 -47.83
CA VAL A 238 22.20 -23.97 -49.02
C VAL A 238 22.74 -22.76 -49.77
N GLU A 239 23.23 -22.96 -51.00
CA GLU A 239 23.74 -21.89 -51.87
C GLU A 239 22.69 -20.79 -52.05
N GLY A 240 23.08 -19.52 -51.88
CA GLY A 240 22.18 -18.38 -52.04
C GLY A 240 22.48 -17.54 -53.29
N LYS A 241 21.54 -16.69 -53.71
CA LYS A 241 21.65 -15.86 -54.91
C LYS A 241 21.75 -14.37 -54.58
N PHE A 242 22.64 -13.65 -55.28
CA PHE A 242 23.00 -12.23 -55.02
C PHE A 242 21.82 -11.24 -55.11
N SER A 243 20.72 -11.62 -55.77
CA SER A 243 19.51 -10.80 -55.92
C SER A 243 18.35 -11.25 -55.01
N ASP A 244 18.57 -12.11 -54.02
CA ASP A 244 17.52 -12.69 -53.17
C ASP A 244 16.97 -11.69 -52.14
N SER A 245 16.41 -10.56 -52.61
CA SER A 245 15.63 -9.63 -51.78
C SER A 245 14.25 -10.18 -51.36
N GLY A 246 14.03 -11.50 -51.49
CA GLY A 246 12.72 -12.14 -51.41
C GLY A 246 12.59 -13.28 -50.38
N ILE A 247 13.67 -13.65 -49.68
CA ILE A 247 13.63 -14.60 -48.56
C ILE A 247 13.46 -13.79 -47.28
N GLY A 248 12.24 -13.77 -46.76
CA GLY A 248 11.90 -13.09 -45.52
C GLY A 248 12.12 -13.96 -44.28
N TRP A 249 12.00 -13.33 -43.12
CA TRP A 249 11.90 -14.01 -41.84
C TRP A 249 10.77 -15.06 -41.88
N ASN A 250 11.05 -16.28 -41.43
CA ASN A 250 10.21 -17.49 -41.51
C ASN A 250 10.00 -18.13 -42.90
N ASP A 251 10.73 -17.71 -43.94
CA ASP A 251 10.68 -18.46 -45.20
C ASP A 251 11.51 -19.76 -45.12
N LEU A 252 11.17 -20.77 -45.93
CA LEU A 252 11.79 -22.11 -45.92
C LEU A 252 13.32 -22.06 -46.01
N LEU A 253 13.83 -21.23 -46.93
CA LEU A 253 15.26 -21.06 -47.15
C LEU A 253 15.84 -19.92 -46.30
N TRP A 254 15.14 -19.39 -45.30
CA TRP A 254 15.73 -18.55 -44.27
C TRP A 254 16.59 -19.43 -43.37
N SER A 255 17.73 -18.95 -42.89
CA SER A 255 18.57 -19.76 -41.98
C SER A 255 17.81 -20.07 -40.69
N HIS A 256 17.70 -21.34 -40.32
CA HIS A 256 16.97 -21.76 -39.13
C HIS A 256 17.38 -23.16 -38.66
N LYS A 257 17.07 -23.46 -37.40
CA LYS A 257 17.08 -24.81 -36.84
C LYS A 257 15.69 -25.44 -36.88
N ALA A 258 15.62 -26.73 -37.22
CA ALA A 258 14.39 -27.52 -37.15
C ALA A 258 14.62 -28.91 -36.52
N ASP A 259 13.54 -29.49 -35.98
CA ASP A 259 13.52 -30.89 -35.52
C ASP A 259 12.65 -31.71 -36.47
N ARG A 260 13.26 -32.67 -37.16
CA ARG A 260 12.54 -33.62 -38.02
C ARG A 260 13.25 -34.96 -38.07
N ILE A 261 12.44 -36.02 -38.10
CA ILE A 261 12.92 -37.38 -38.32
C ILE A 261 12.84 -37.68 -39.81
N PHE A 262 13.99 -37.90 -40.43
CA PHE A 262 14.08 -38.34 -41.81
C PHE A 262 14.02 -39.87 -41.91
N SER A 263 13.53 -40.38 -43.03
CA SER A 263 13.48 -41.83 -43.27
C SER A 263 14.87 -42.41 -43.55
N THR A 264 15.76 -41.59 -44.10
CA THR A 264 17.15 -41.92 -44.38
C THR A 264 17.98 -41.93 -43.10
N THR A 265 18.63 -43.07 -42.84
CA THR A 265 19.66 -43.21 -41.79
C THR A 265 21.05 -43.25 -42.40
N ILE A 266 22.04 -42.71 -41.68
CA ILE A 266 23.46 -42.71 -42.06
C ILE A 266 24.23 -43.50 -41.01
N SER A 267 24.92 -44.57 -41.43
CA SER A 267 25.61 -45.51 -40.55
C SER A 267 24.70 -46.05 -39.42
N GLY A 268 23.41 -46.22 -39.72
CA GLY A 268 22.39 -46.67 -38.76
C GLY A 268 21.90 -45.61 -37.76
N LYS A 269 22.31 -44.34 -37.92
CA LYS A 269 21.91 -43.20 -37.08
C LYS A 269 20.96 -42.29 -37.83
N THR A 270 20.09 -41.60 -37.09
CA THR A 270 18.99 -40.80 -37.64
C THR A 270 19.31 -39.32 -37.54
N VAL A 271 19.04 -38.53 -38.58
CA VAL A 271 19.00 -37.07 -38.43
C VAL A 271 17.70 -36.71 -37.71
N GLY A 272 17.81 -36.07 -36.55
CA GLY A 272 16.66 -35.68 -35.72
C GLY A 272 16.53 -34.17 -35.51
N ALA A 273 17.65 -33.48 -35.38
CA ALA A 273 17.75 -32.03 -35.34
C ALA A 273 18.81 -31.58 -36.36
N TYR A 274 18.56 -30.49 -37.06
CA TYR A 274 19.48 -29.94 -38.06
C TYR A 274 19.32 -28.44 -38.17
N ASN A 275 20.33 -27.79 -38.74
CA ASN A 275 20.17 -26.43 -39.22
C ASN A 275 20.12 -26.43 -40.75
N LEU A 276 19.28 -25.57 -41.30
CA LEU A 276 19.32 -25.18 -42.70
C LEU A 276 19.95 -23.78 -42.72
N ASN A 277 21.13 -23.66 -43.29
CA ASN A 277 21.88 -22.41 -43.35
C ASN A 277 21.90 -21.92 -44.79
N ASN A 278 21.14 -20.87 -45.09
CA ASN A 278 21.26 -20.20 -46.37
C ASN A 278 22.51 -19.35 -46.36
N VAL A 279 23.47 -19.76 -47.18
CA VAL A 279 24.79 -19.16 -47.12
C VAL A 279 24.83 -17.84 -47.87
N GLY A 280 23.96 -17.50 -48.84
CA GLY A 280 24.08 -16.26 -49.65
C GLY A 280 23.60 -14.93 -49.01
N ASP A 281 24.20 -13.80 -49.39
CA ASP A 281 23.79 -12.42 -49.02
C ASP A 281 23.78 -11.48 -50.24
N SER A 282 22.71 -10.68 -50.38
CA SER A 282 22.56 -9.62 -51.38
C SER A 282 23.66 -8.53 -51.35
N GLN A 283 24.39 -8.39 -50.23
CA GLN A 283 25.46 -7.41 -50.08
C GLN A 283 26.88 -8.00 -50.28
N SER A 284 27.03 -9.31 -50.52
CA SER A 284 28.33 -9.97 -50.72
C SER A 284 28.20 -11.22 -51.61
N PRO A 285 28.77 -11.22 -52.83
CA PRO A 285 28.70 -12.37 -53.73
C PRO A 285 29.44 -13.57 -53.11
N GLY A 286 28.75 -14.70 -52.91
CA GLY A 286 29.30 -15.98 -52.41
C GLY A 286 28.86 -16.43 -51.00
N GLY A 287 28.08 -15.62 -50.26
CA GLY A 287 27.59 -15.99 -48.94
C GLY A 287 28.53 -15.95 -47.71
N VAL A 288 28.19 -16.65 -46.61
CA VAL A 288 28.93 -16.69 -45.32
C VAL A 288 30.38 -17.18 -45.47
N PHE A 289 30.65 -17.97 -46.51
CA PHE A 289 31.98 -18.44 -46.89
C PHE A 289 32.66 -17.57 -47.97
N SER A 290 32.12 -16.38 -48.28
CA SER A 290 32.65 -15.48 -49.33
C SER A 290 34.00 -14.85 -49.03
N TYR A 291 34.75 -14.66 -50.11
CA TYR A 291 36.01 -13.93 -50.14
C TYR A 291 36.01 -12.92 -51.31
N ARG A 292 36.75 -11.80 -51.19
CA ARG A 292 36.97 -10.89 -52.33
C ARG A 292 38.16 -11.39 -53.14
N VAL A 293 37.94 -11.75 -54.39
CA VAL A 293 39.03 -11.86 -55.38
C VAL A 293 38.94 -10.64 -56.29
N ASP A 294 40.04 -9.90 -56.38
CA ASP A 294 40.29 -9.18 -57.61
C ASP A 294 40.63 -10.23 -58.67
N LYS A 295 39.65 -10.61 -59.51
CA LYS A 295 39.79 -11.66 -60.54
C LYS A 295 40.95 -11.43 -61.51
N THR A 296 41.60 -10.27 -61.47
CA THR A 296 42.77 -9.96 -62.29
C THR A 296 44.09 -10.44 -61.68
N GLN A 297 44.12 -10.90 -60.43
CA GLN A 297 45.30 -11.47 -59.79
C GLN A 297 44.97 -12.74 -58.99
N ALA A 298 45.61 -13.85 -59.35
CA ALA A 298 45.58 -15.10 -58.57
C ALA A 298 46.31 -14.88 -57.23
N ALA A 299 45.61 -14.29 -56.26
CA ALA A 299 46.11 -14.18 -54.90
C ALA A 299 46.30 -15.59 -54.31
N PRO A 300 47.48 -15.92 -53.76
CA PRO A 300 47.70 -17.20 -53.10
C PRO A 300 46.63 -17.50 -52.05
N LEU A 301 46.17 -18.76 -51.96
CA LEU A 301 45.09 -19.20 -51.05
C LEU A 301 45.35 -18.78 -49.58
N ASP A 302 46.61 -18.62 -49.15
CA ASP A 302 47.04 -18.19 -47.81
C ASP A 302 46.89 -16.68 -47.54
N THR A 303 46.47 -15.89 -48.52
CA THR A 303 46.21 -14.43 -48.37
C THR A 303 44.72 -14.07 -48.28
N LEU A 304 43.86 -15.06 -48.04
CA LEU A 304 42.40 -14.94 -48.07
C LEU A 304 41.87 -13.99 -46.98
N LYS A 305 40.96 -13.08 -47.35
CA LYS A 305 40.26 -12.17 -46.42
C LYS A 305 38.75 -12.25 -46.65
N LEU A 306 38.00 -12.46 -45.58
CA LEU A 306 36.54 -12.52 -45.61
C LEU A 306 35.93 -11.11 -45.72
N ASN A 307 34.85 -10.97 -46.52
CA ASN A 307 34.28 -9.68 -46.91
C ASN A 307 33.26 -9.11 -45.89
N ARG A 308 32.65 -9.91 -45.00
CA ARG A 308 31.63 -9.42 -44.04
C ARG A 308 31.35 -10.36 -42.85
N ALA A 309 30.67 -9.78 -41.85
CA ALA A 309 30.25 -10.24 -40.53
C ALA A 309 29.11 -11.30 -40.45
N GLY A 310 28.96 -12.17 -41.45
CA GLY A 310 27.87 -13.18 -41.46
C GLY A 310 28.22 -14.53 -40.81
N TYR A 311 29.47 -14.76 -40.42
CA TYR A 311 29.93 -16.07 -39.95
C TYR A 311 29.55 -16.41 -38.50
N SER A 312 29.19 -15.40 -37.70
CA SER A 312 28.55 -15.56 -36.40
C SER A 312 27.22 -16.31 -36.49
N VAL A 313 26.52 -16.25 -37.64
CA VAL A 313 25.32 -17.05 -37.91
C VAL A 313 25.64 -18.53 -37.78
N ILE A 314 26.78 -19.01 -38.29
CA ILE A 314 27.12 -20.43 -38.19
C ILE A 314 27.33 -20.86 -36.73
N HIS A 315 27.89 -19.98 -35.91
CA HIS A 315 28.07 -20.24 -34.48
C HIS A 315 26.72 -20.30 -33.78
N HIS A 316 25.86 -19.31 -34.01
CA HIS A 316 24.49 -19.25 -33.49
C HIS A 316 23.68 -20.49 -33.85
N GLU A 317 23.63 -20.83 -35.14
CA GLU A 317 22.87 -22.00 -35.63
C GLU A 317 23.45 -23.30 -35.07
N PHE A 318 24.78 -23.44 -35.01
CA PHE A 318 25.38 -24.62 -34.36
C PHE A 318 24.92 -24.77 -32.91
N LEU A 319 24.83 -23.69 -32.14
CA LEU A 319 24.41 -23.75 -30.74
C LEU A 319 22.96 -24.22 -30.56
N HIS A 320 22.07 -24.03 -31.54
CA HIS A 320 20.75 -24.65 -31.53
C HIS A 320 20.79 -26.17 -31.61
N THR A 321 21.81 -26.77 -32.24
CA THR A 321 22.02 -28.23 -32.24
C THR A 321 22.32 -28.76 -30.84
N LEU A 322 22.86 -27.91 -29.96
CA LEU A 322 23.09 -28.21 -28.54
C LEU A 322 21.86 -27.94 -27.67
N GLY A 323 20.74 -27.54 -28.28
CA GLY A 323 19.48 -27.27 -27.59
C GLY A 323 19.41 -25.90 -26.94
N LEU A 324 20.22 -24.92 -27.37
CA LEU A 324 20.10 -23.55 -26.91
C LEU A 324 18.94 -22.82 -27.62
N PRO A 325 18.15 -22.01 -26.89
CA PRO A 325 17.02 -21.26 -27.45
C PRO A 325 17.43 -19.89 -28.01
N ASP A 326 16.59 -19.31 -28.86
CA ASP A 326 16.68 -17.89 -29.21
C ASP A 326 16.35 -16.97 -28.03
N LEU A 327 17.11 -15.88 -27.90
CA LEU A 327 17.00 -14.87 -26.85
C LEU A 327 16.60 -13.48 -27.38
N TYR A 328 16.31 -13.36 -28.67
CA TYR A 328 15.59 -12.20 -29.22
C TYR A 328 14.07 -12.46 -29.25
N ARG A 329 13.29 -11.39 -29.38
CA ARG A 329 11.83 -11.50 -29.59
C ARG A 329 11.55 -11.74 -31.06
N GLY A 330 10.52 -12.52 -31.37
CA GLY A 330 10.01 -12.63 -32.75
C GLY A 330 9.34 -11.34 -33.27
N THR A 331 9.17 -10.34 -32.41
CA THR A 331 8.66 -9.02 -32.76
C THR A 331 9.81 -8.06 -33.02
N SER A 332 9.61 -7.05 -33.87
CA SER A 332 10.61 -6.02 -34.14
C SER A 332 10.74 -4.98 -33.00
N ILE A 333 10.32 -5.29 -31.77
CA ILE A 333 10.22 -4.33 -30.67
C ILE A 333 11.04 -4.80 -29.46
N GLY A 334 12.10 -4.05 -29.18
CA GLY A 334 12.96 -4.22 -28.00
C GLY A 334 13.97 -5.37 -28.11
N GLU A 335 15.08 -5.25 -27.37
CA GLU A 335 16.19 -6.22 -27.35
C GLU A 335 16.43 -6.73 -25.93
N PRO A 336 15.79 -7.84 -25.48
CA PRO A 336 15.87 -8.28 -24.08
C PRO A 336 17.28 -8.62 -23.61
N VAL A 337 18.12 -9.16 -24.49
CA VAL A 337 19.52 -9.54 -24.20
C VAL A 337 20.50 -8.88 -25.17
N GLY A 338 20.13 -8.77 -26.45
CA GLY A 338 20.92 -8.12 -27.51
C GLY A 338 22.35 -8.64 -27.61
N PHE A 339 23.33 -7.75 -27.74
CA PHE A 339 24.73 -8.15 -28.01
C PHE A 339 25.46 -8.80 -26.83
N TYR A 340 24.82 -9.03 -25.67
CA TYR A 340 25.44 -9.72 -24.54
C TYR A 340 25.51 -11.24 -24.71
N ASP A 341 24.71 -11.82 -25.60
CA ASP A 341 24.69 -13.26 -25.87
C ASP A 341 24.58 -13.52 -27.38
N ILE A 342 25.33 -14.50 -27.89
CA ILE A 342 25.26 -14.91 -29.29
C ILE A 342 23.87 -15.42 -29.70
N MET A 343 23.10 -15.99 -28.76
CA MET A 343 21.73 -16.46 -29.00
C MET A 343 20.72 -15.31 -29.07
N ALA A 344 21.13 -14.08 -28.77
CA ALA A 344 20.29 -12.88 -28.82
C ALA A 344 20.64 -11.94 -29.98
N SER A 345 21.89 -11.93 -30.43
CA SER A 345 22.32 -11.14 -31.58
C SER A 345 23.55 -11.73 -32.24
N ASN A 346 23.46 -11.94 -33.55
CA ASN A 346 24.57 -12.43 -34.40
C ASN A 346 25.15 -11.33 -35.29
N ASN A 347 24.78 -10.05 -35.11
CA ASN A 347 25.22 -8.94 -35.97
C ASN A 347 26.68 -8.48 -35.74
N SER A 348 27.44 -9.18 -34.90
CA SER A 348 28.82 -8.81 -34.58
C SER A 348 29.84 -9.38 -35.58
N GLN A 349 30.99 -8.72 -35.62
CA GLN A 349 32.15 -9.17 -36.38
C GLN A 349 32.92 -10.32 -35.70
N ASN A 350 32.68 -10.58 -34.41
CA ASN A 350 33.24 -11.71 -33.67
C ASN A 350 32.18 -12.29 -32.72
N PRO A 351 31.84 -13.59 -32.81
CA PRO A 351 30.75 -14.17 -32.02
C PRO A 351 30.96 -13.92 -30.52
N GLN A 352 29.90 -13.47 -29.86
CA GLN A 352 29.91 -13.13 -28.45
C GLN A 352 29.95 -14.39 -27.58
N ALA A 353 30.41 -14.26 -26.33
CA ALA A 353 30.22 -15.32 -25.34
C ALA A 353 28.72 -15.60 -25.12
N MET A 354 28.43 -16.81 -24.61
CA MET A 354 27.13 -17.10 -24.00
C MET A 354 27.14 -16.64 -22.56
N LEU A 355 26.01 -16.12 -22.09
CA LEU A 355 25.76 -15.85 -20.67
C LEU A 355 25.89 -17.14 -19.86
N SER A 356 26.37 -17.01 -18.63
CA SER A 356 26.73 -18.12 -17.77
C SER A 356 25.60 -19.11 -17.52
N VAL A 357 24.33 -18.66 -17.52
CA VAL A 357 23.16 -19.54 -17.36
C VAL A 357 23.06 -20.56 -18.50
N LEU A 358 23.37 -20.16 -19.74
CA LEU A 358 23.37 -21.07 -20.88
C LEU A 358 24.61 -21.97 -20.87
N SER A 359 25.81 -21.41 -20.68
CA SER A 359 27.05 -22.19 -20.75
C SER A 359 27.27 -23.13 -19.55
N HIS A 360 26.93 -22.71 -18.33
CA HIS A 360 27.18 -23.48 -17.11
C HIS A 360 25.96 -24.28 -16.61
N ASP A 361 24.76 -23.71 -16.55
CA ASP A 361 23.61 -24.49 -16.03
C ASP A 361 22.96 -25.35 -17.11
N TRP A 362 22.77 -24.77 -18.31
CA TRP A 362 22.13 -25.46 -19.41
C TRP A 362 23.08 -26.48 -20.06
N LEU A 363 24.24 -26.02 -20.54
CA LEU A 363 25.24 -26.85 -21.22
C LEU A 363 26.28 -27.48 -20.28
N GLY A 364 26.43 -26.98 -19.05
CA GLY A 364 27.39 -27.46 -18.03
C GLY A 364 28.79 -27.68 -18.54
N TRP A 365 29.25 -26.68 -19.27
CA TRP A 365 30.63 -26.54 -19.65
C TRP A 365 31.50 -25.96 -18.52
N GLY A 366 30.91 -25.13 -17.67
CA GLY A 366 31.52 -24.67 -16.42
C GLY A 366 30.84 -25.27 -15.19
N SER A 367 31.38 -24.93 -14.02
CA SER A 367 30.74 -25.22 -12.73
C SER A 367 29.38 -24.54 -12.64
N LYS A 368 28.38 -25.26 -12.14
CA LYS A 368 27.04 -24.70 -11.91
C LYS A 368 27.12 -23.41 -11.09
N LEU A 369 26.26 -22.45 -11.43
CA LEU A 369 26.25 -21.16 -10.74
C LEU A 369 25.90 -21.37 -9.27
N SER A 370 26.67 -20.75 -8.39
CA SER A 370 26.38 -20.76 -6.96
C SER A 370 25.14 -19.91 -6.66
N GLU A 371 24.29 -20.40 -5.78
CA GLU A 371 23.04 -19.75 -5.38
C GLU A 371 23.26 -18.87 -4.14
N ILE A 372 22.58 -17.72 -4.11
CA ILE A 372 22.52 -16.76 -3.02
C ILE A 372 21.06 -16.58 -2.64
N THR A 373 20.73 -16.89 -1.39
CA THR A 373 19.37 -16.84 -0.81
C THR A 373 19.29 -15.97 0.44
N ASP A 374 20.43 -15.41 0.84
CA ASP A 374 20.65 -14.67 2.08
C ASP A 374 21.69 -13.57 1.87
N ASP A 375 21.74 -12.63 2.80
CA ASP A 375 22.66 -11.50 2.76
C ASP A 375 24.12 -11.98 2.74
N ARG A 376 24.85 -11.63 1.69
CA ARG A 376 26.21 -12.13 1.49
C ARG A 376 27.06 -11.20 0.64
N GLN A 377 28.34 -11.12 0.98
CA GLN A 377 29.36 -10.55 0.11
C GLN A 377 29.90 -11.63 -0.85
N ILE A 378 29.95 -11.31 -2.14
CA ILE A 378 30.44 -12.19 -3.20
C ILE A 378 31.47 -11.47 -4.07
N THR A 379 32.35 -12.24 -4.70
CA THR A 379 33.34 -11.72 -5.67
C THR A 379 33.22 -12.51 -6.95
N ILE A 380 32.95 -11.82 -8.06
CA ILE A 380 32.96 -12.38 -9.41
C ILE A 380 34.29 -12.04 -10.09
N GLN A 381 34.82 -12.99 -10.84
CA GLN A 381 36.10 -12.90 -11.52
C GLN A 381 35.89 -12.66 -13.01
N ARG A 382 36.83 -11.94 -13.62
CA ARG A 382 36.93 -11.83 -15.07
C ARG A 382 37.20 -13.22 -15.66
N PRO A 383 36.41 -13.67 -16.64
CA PRO A 383 36.61 -14.97 -17.26
C PRO A 383 37.97 -15.03 -17.98
N LYS A 384 38.70 -16.11 -17.73
CA LYS A 384 39.93 -16.49 -18.44
C LYS A 384 39.70 -17.67 -19.37
N TYR A 385 38.62 -18.44 -19.15
CA TYR A 385 38.26 -19.63 -19.91
C TYR A 385 39.34 -20.71 -19.89
N GLN A 386 40.03 -20.84 -18.75
CA GLN A 386 41.15 -21.77 -18.55
C GLN A 386 40.83 -22.83 -17.50
N ASP A 387 39.97 -22.49 -16.52
CA ASP A 387 39.52 -23.39 -15.47
C ASP A 387 37.98 -23.32 -15.36
N SER A 388 37.31 -24.46 -15.49
CA SER A 388 35.85 -24.54 -15.40
C SER A 388 35.31 -24.24 -13.99
N ASN A 389 36.18 -24.07 -12.98
CA ASN A 389 35.84 -23.63 -11.63
C ASN A 389 35.93 -22.10 -11.44
N GLU A 390 36.25 -21.33 -12.48
CA GLU A 390 36.22 -19.87 -12.43
C GLU A 390 34.84 -19.37 -11.96
N VAL A 391 34.85 -18.48 -10.96
CA VAL A 391 33.61 -17.91 -10.39
C VAL A 391 33.31 -16.59 -11.08
N ILE A 392 32.65 -16.66 -12.23
CA ILE A 392 32.38 -15.49 -13.07
C ILE A 392 30.96 -14.93 -12.88
N SER A 393 30.09 -15.68 -12.20
CA SER A 393 28.68 -15.32 -11.98
C SER A 393 28.06 -16.00 -10.75
N TYR A 394 26.95 -15.44 -10.26
CA TYR A 394 26.12 -16.00 -9.18
C TYR A 394 24.64 -15.86 -9.49
N LYS A 395 23.84 -16.84 -9.03
CA LYS A 395 22.37 -16.74 -9.01
C LYS A 395 21.90 -16.17 -7.69
N ILE A 396 20.90 -15.31 -7.74
CA ILE A 396 20.33 -14.66 -6.58
C ILE A 396 18.82 -14.89 -6.61
N TYR A 397 18.34 -15.60 -5.60
CA TYR A 397 16.93 -15.89 -5.40
C TYR A 397 16.37 -14.99 -4.32
N SER A 398 15.13 -14.55 -4.53
CA SER A 398 14.34 -13.93 -3.49
C SER A 398 13.24 -14.91 -3.05
N PRO A 399 12.85 -14.90 -1.76
CA PRO A 399 11.83 -15.81 -1.24
C PRO A 399 10.45 -15.67 -1.90
N PHE A 400 10.23 -14.63 -2.71
CA PHE A 400 8.96 -14.38 -3.38
C PHE A 400 8.75 -15.16 -4.67
N HIS A 401 9.82 -15.74 -5.23
CA HIS A 401 9.72 -16.49 -6.49
C HIS A 401 10.85 -17.50 -6.64
N ASP A 402 10.51 -18.77 -6.87
CA ASP A 402 11.47 -19.88 -7.01
C ASP A 402 11.86 -20.17 -8.47
N LYS A 403 11.02 -19.75 -9.43
CA LYS A 403 11.27 -19.95 -10.87
C LYS A 403 11.80 -18.73 -11.60
N GLU A 404 11.97 -17.61 -10.93
CA GLU A 404 12.42 -16.35 -11.51
C GLU A 404 13.44 -15.76 -10.56
N TYR A 405 14.63 -15.51 -11.08
CA TYR A 405 15.80 -15.17 -10.28
C TYR A 405 16.70 -14.23 -11.08
N PHE A 406 17.73 -13.73 -10.41
CA PHE A 406 18.65 -12.77 -10.98
C PHE A 406 20.05 -13.38 -11.06
N VAL A 407 20.82 -12.95 -12.04
CA VAL A 407 22.22 -13.34 -12.18
C VAL A 407 23.07 -12.09 -12.27
N VAL A 408 24.14 -12.09 -11.48
CA VAL A 408 25.24 -11.13 -11.58
C VAL A 408 26.38 -11.83 -12.30
N GLU A 409 26.93 -11.21 -13.34
CA GLU A 409 27.97 -11.82 -14.17
C GLU A 409 29.02 -10.79 -14.58
N TYR A 410 30.29 -11.22 -14.60
CA TYR A 410 31.37 -10.39 -15.12
C TYR A 410 31.33 -10.40 -16.64
N TYR A 411 30.95 -9.28 -17.24
CA TYR A 411 31.00 -9.07 -18.68
C TYR A 411 32.41 -8.64 -19.10
N GLN A 412 33.04 -9.44 -19.94
CA GLN A 412 34.26 -9.08 -20.65
C GLN A 412 33.92 -8.62 -22.07
N LYS A 413 34.33 -7.41 -22.41
CA LYS A 413 34.26 -6.90 -23.78
C LYS A 413 35.14 -7.74 -24.70
N GLN A 414 34.54 -8.23 -25.78
CA GLN A 414 35.24 -9.01 -26.79
C GLN A 414 35.63 -8.11 -27.96
N ASP A 415 36.90 -7.70 -28.00
CA ASP A 415 37.57 -7.00 -29.11
C ASP A 415 37.03 -5.62 -29.59
N ALA A 416 37.90 -4.84 -30.26
CA ALA A 416 37.75 -3.41 -30.50
C ALA A 416 36.67 -2.98 -31.53
N THR A 417 36.09 -3.91 -32.29
CA THR A 417 35.19 -3.59 -33.42
C THR A 417 33.71 -3.85 -33.15
N HIS A 418 33.36 -4.27 -31.94
CA HIS A 418 31.98 -4.31 -31.48
C HIS A 418 31.46 -2.88 -31.23
N ASN A 419 30.37 -2.53 -31.90
CA ASN A 419 29.70 -1.24 -31.77
C ASN A 419 28.82 -1.20 -30.49
N THR A 420 29.34 -1.74 -29.40
CA THR A 420 28.67 -1.98 -28.11
C THR A 420 29.36 -1.14 -27.04
N GLY A 421 28.59 -0.46 -26.19
CA GLY A 421 29.13 0.49 -25.22
C GLY A 421 29.89 -0.14 -24.05
N ARG A 422 30.73 0.72 -23.45
CA ARG A 422 31.60 0.59 -22.25
C ARG A 422 32.53 -0.64 -22.13
N ASP A 423 33.50 -0.48 -21.24
CA ASP A 423 34.59 -1.41 -20.90
C ASP A 423 34.08 -2.64 -20.12
N ASN A 424 34.97 -3.55 -19.76
CA ASN A 424 34.65 -4.69 -18.89
C ASN A 424 33.93 -4.24 -17.61
N GLY A 425 33.00 -5.06 -17.10
CA GLY A 425 32.29 -4.72 -15.87
C GLY A 425 31.24 -5.75 -15.46
N LEU A 426 30.32 -5.35 -14.59
CA LEU A 426 29.24 -6.20 -14.12
C LEU A 426 28.01 -6.04 -15.00
N ILE A 427 27.37 -7.13 -15.38
CA ILE A 427 25.99 -7.11 -15.90
C ILE A 427 25.07 -7.84 -14.92
N VAL A 428 23.81 -7.42 -14.91
CA VAL A 428 22.75 -8.06 -14.13
C VAL A 428 21.64 -8.43 -15.08
N TYR A 429 21.14 -9.65 -14.98
CA TYR A 429 20.03 -10.10 -15.80
C TYR A 429 19.06 -10.99 -15.03
N ARG A 430 17.81 -10.94 -15.44
CA ARG A 430 16.72 -11.76 -14.92
C ARG A 430 16.60 -13.04 -15.72
N VAL A 431 16.26 -14.13 -15.05
CA VAL A 431 15.96 -15.43 -15.65
C VAL A 431 14.59 -15.88 -15.21
N ASN A 432 13.66 -16.06 -16.14
CA ASN A 432 12.37 -16.68 -15.88
C ASN A 432 12.37 -18.14 -16.36
N SER A 433 12.75 -19.06 -15.47
CA SER A 433 12.88 -20.50 -15.77
C SER A 433 11.55 -21.23 -16.05
N THR A 434 10.40 -20.54 -15.97
CA THR A 434 9.13 -21.08 -16.50
C THR A 434 9.05 -21.00 -18.02
N LEU A 435 9.88 -20.16 -18.62
CA LEU A 435 10.01 -19.97 -20.06
C LEU A 435 11.27 -20.66 -20.59
N TYR A 436 11.28 -20.93 -21.89
CA TYR A 436 12.40 -21.59 -22.57
C TYR A 436 13.08 -20.71 -23.61
N THR A 437 12.48 -19.59 -24.04
CA THR A 437 12.97 -18.70 -25.10
C THR A 437 12.36 -17.31 -24.92
N ASN A 438 12.96 -16.28 -25.54
CA ASN A 438 12.38 -14.94 -25.64
C ASN A 438 11.48 -14.75 -26.88
N MET A 439 11.36 -15.76 -27.75
CA MET A 439 10.58 -15.65 -29.00
C MET A 439 9.12 -15.26 -28.77
N GLY A 440 8.52 -15.74 -27.68
CA GLY A 440 7.16 -15.41 -27.23
C GLY A 440 7.05 -14.10 -26.44
N GLY A 441 8.15 -13.36 -26.32
CA GLY A 441 8.26 -12.12 -25.58
C GLY A 441 7.39 -10.99 -26.14
N THR A 442 6.81 -10.23 -25.22
CA THR A 442 5.92 -9.09 -25.46
C THR A 442 6.59 -7.79 -25.03
N THR A 443 6.01 -6.64 -25.38
CA THR A 443 6.55 -5.32 -25.00
C THR A 443 6.53 -5.03 -23.50
N ASP A 444 5.93 -5.90 -22.69
CA ASP A 444 5.96 -5.85 -21.22
C ASP A 444 7.00 -6.84 -20.62
N GLY A 445 7.67 -7.61 -21.46
CA GLY A 445 8.71 -8.57 -21.08
C GLY A 445 8.22 -9.79 -20.28
N LEU A 446 6.90 -10.04 -20.21
CA LEU A 446 6.34 -11.22 -19.51
C LEU A 446 6.77 -12.54 -20.16
N GLY A 447 6.97 -12.54 -21.47
CA GLY A 447 7.43 -13.70 -22.26
C GLY A 447 8.94 -13.78 -22.46
N ASP A 448 9.74 -12.99 -21.74
CA ASP A 448 11.20 -13.06 -21.84
C ASP A 448 11.77 -14.07 -20.83
N PHE A 449 12.33 -15.18 -21.32
CA PHE A 449 13.21 -16.10 -20.59
C PHE A 449 14.41 -15.39 -19.95
N LEU A 450 15.14 -14.57 -20.71
CA LEU A 450 16.28 -13.77 -20.22
C LEU A 450 16.09 -12.29 -20.51
N TYR A 451 16.42 -11.44 -19.53
CA TYR A 451 16.32 -9.99 -19.65
C TYR A 451 17.48 -9.30 -18.95
N VAL A 452 18.31 -8.57 -19.69
CA VAL A 452 19.43 -7.78 -19.14
C VAL A 452 18.92 -6.45 -18.60
N PHE A 453 19.24 -6.12 -17.34
CA PHE A 453 18.88 -4.82 -16.76
C PHE A 453 19.72 -3.70 -17.36
N ARG A 454 19.10 -2.57 -17.66
CA ARG A 454 19.72 -1.44 -18.36
C ARG A 454 19.03 -0.12 -18.02
N PRO A 455 19.74 1.01 -18.12
CA PRO A 455 19.15 2.33 -17.91
C PRO A 455 18.22 2.74 -19.06
N GLU A 456 17.44 3.81 -18.84
CA GLU A 456 16.57 4.44 -19.84
C GLU A 456 15.44 3.54 -20.38
N GLU A 457 15.04 2.51 -19.64
CA GLU A 457 13.90 1.68 -20.01
C GLU A 457 12.60 2.48 -20.03
N THR A 458 11.81 2.34 -21.10
CA THR A 458 10.59 3.15 -21.31
C THR A 458 9.39 2.64 -20.51
N SER A 459 9.40 1.36 -20.17
CA SER A 459 8.46 0.71 -19.27
C SER A 459 9.05 -0.60 -18.78
N LEU A 460 8.46 -1.19 -17.75
CA LEU A 460 8.89 -2.49 -17.25
C LEU A 460 8.94 -3.53 -18.38
N GLY A 461 10.10 -4.17 -18.53
CA GLY A 461 10.28 -5.25 -19.48
C GLY A 461 10.22 -4.82 -20.95
N ALA A 462 10.18 -3.53 -21.28
CA ALA A 462 10.08 -3.10 -22.68
C ALA A 462 11.27 -3.53 -23.53
N ALA A 463 12.44 -3.62 -22.92
CA ALA A 463 13.68 -3.86 -23.63
C ALA A 463 14.00 -2.77 -24.66
N ALA A 464 13.54 -1.54 -24.39
CA ALA A 464 13.71 -0.38 -25.25
C ALA A 464 14.76 0.61 -24.69
N GLY A 465 15.31 0.31 -23.51
CA GLY A 465 16.35 1.12 -22.87
C GLY A 465 17.72 0.96 -23.53
N ASN A 466 18.69 1.70 -23.01
CA ASN A 466 20.03 1.75 -23.58
C ASN A 466 20.88 0.54 -23.12
N LEU A 467 20.82 -0.53 -23.91
CA LEU A 467 21.56 -1.77 -23.66
C LEU A 467 23.09 -1.57 -23.57
N LYS A 468 23.63 -0.53 -24.21
CA LYS A 468 25.07 -0.18 -24.20
C LYS A 468 25.58 0.31 -22.85
N ASP A 469 24.68 0.79 -21.99
CA ASP A 469 25.00 1.25 -20.64
C ASP A 469 24.51 0.27 -19.56
N ALA A 470 24.18 -0.98 -19.94
CA ALA A 470 23.84 -2.04 -18.99
C ALA A 470 25.06 -2.53 -18.17
N VAL A 471 26.29 -2.33 -18.67
CA VAL A 471 27.51 -2.64 -17.92
C VAL A 471 27.70 -1.64 -16.78
N ILE A 472 27.66 -2.17 -15.57
CA ILE A 472 27.83 -1.47 -14.30
C ILE A 472 29.32 -1.31 -14.08
N LEU A 473 29.77 -0.07 -14.25
CA LEU A 473 31.15 0.26 -13.91
C LEU A 473 31.34 0.35 -12.39
N PRO A 474 32.56 0.08 -11.90
CA PRO A 474 32.95 0.18 -10.48
C PRO A 474 32.73 1.53 -9.78
N THR A 475 32.29 2.56 -10.50
CA THR A 475 32.06 3.91 -9.98
C THR A 475 30.56 4.12 -9.76
N VAL A 476 30.18 4.27 -8.49
CA VAL A 476 28.85 4.51 -7.89
C VAL A 476 27.81 5.18 -8.81
N GLY A 477 26.59 4.62 -8.85
CA GLY A 477 25.39 5.34 -9.34
C GLY A 477 24.44 4.59 -10.28
N ASN A 478 24.56 3.27 -10.46
CA ASN A 478 23.79 2.55 -11.48
C ASN A 478 22.33 2.28 -11.08
N THR A 479 21.46 2.19 -12.08
CA THR A 479 20.01 2.02 -11.97
C THR A 479 19.58 0.61 -12.38
N TYR A 480 19.05 -0.18 -11.44
CA TYR A 480 18.67 -1.59 -11.70
C TYR A 480 17.17 -1.83 -11.85
N GLY A 481 16.32 -0.91 -11.40
CA GLY A 481 14.90 -1.18 -11.27
C GLY A 481 14.05 -0.64 -12.40
N LYS A 482 12.93 0.01 -12.05
CA LYS A 482 11.86 0.42 -12.97
C LYS A 482 11.44 1.86 -12.69
N THR A 483 10.63 2.44 -13.57
CA THR A 483 9.90 3.67 -13.27
C THR A 483 8.96 3.44 -12.07
N ILE A 484 9.01 4.32 -11.07
CA ILE A 484 8.16 4.29 -9.86
C ILE A 484 6.79 4.90 -10.18
N ASP A 485 6.73 5.80 -11.16
CA ASP A 485 5.50 6.35 -11.72
C ASP A 485 5.27 5.87 -13.17
N GLU A 486 4.02 6.00 -13.60
CA GLU A 486 3.60 5.73 -14.99
C GLU A 486 4.13 6.80 -15.97
N THR A 487 4.71 7.89 -15.47
CA THR A 487 5.25 8.98 -16.29
C THR A 487 6.70 8.76 -16.69
N GLY A 488 7.43 7.91 -15.97
CA GLY A 488 8.83 7.61 -16.22
C GLY A 488 9.82 8.57 -15.55
N ASP A 489 9.34 9.46 -14.68
CA ASP A 489 10.14 10.55 -14.12
C ASP A 489 10.87 10.17 -12.82
N THR A 490 10.38 9.16 -12.10
CA THR A 490 11.06 8.61 -10.91
C THR A 490 11.49 7.17 -11.14
N TRP A 491 12.73 6.81 -10.78
CA TRP A 491 13.30 5.48 -11.00
C TRP A 491 13.66 4.80 -9.68
N ASP A 492 13.24 3.55 -9.49
CA ASP A 492 13.79 2.71 -8.42
C ASP A 492 15.10 2.14 -8.92
N LYS A 493 16.21 2.64 -8.39
CA LYS A 493 17.55 2.20 -8.75
C LYS A 493 18.10 1.14 -7.81
N ASP A 494 17.43 0.90 -6.69
CA ASP A 494 17.97 0.19 -5.54
C ASP A 494 17.52 -1.28 -5.51
N THR A 495 16.43 -1.64 -6.20
CA THR A 495 15.91 -3.03 -6.20
C THR A 495 15.74 -3.64 -7.59
N LEU A 496 15.87 -4.97 -7.66
CA LEU A 496 15.58 -5.77 -8.84
C LEU A 496 14.11 -6.19 -8.91
N TYR A 497 13.59 -6.36 -10.13
CA TYR A 497 12.16 -6.61 -10.37
C TYR A 497 11.92 -7.84 -11.23
N TYR A 498 10.87 -8.58 -10.89
CA TYR A 498 10.38 -9.70 -11.67
C TYR A 498 9.70 -9.24 -12.97
N SER A 499 9.47 -10.17 -13.89
CA SER A 499 8.76 -9.95 -15.16
C SER A 499 7.38 -9.31 -14.99
N ASN A 500 6.67 -9.68 -13.93
CA ASN A 500 5.35 -9.10 -13.59
C ASN A 500 5.41 -7.74 -12.89
N GLY A 501 6.61 -7.18 -12.67
CA GLY A 501 6.80 -5.87 -12.07
C GLY A 501 6.79 -5.84 -10.56
N LYS A 502 6.66 -7.01 -9.92
CA LYS A 502 6.79 -7.17 -8.48
C LYS A 502 8.25 -6.95 -8.08
N ASN A 503 8.44 -6.21 -7.00
CA ASN A 503 9.75 -5.96 -6.40
C ASN A 503 10.28 -7.27 -5.78
N SER A 504 11.51 -7.65 -6.11
CA SER A 504 12.15 -8.84 -5.53
C SER A 504 12.71 -8.60 -4.14
N GLY A 505 12.90 -7.34 -3.75
CA GLY A 505 13.61 -6.88 -2.55
C GLY A 505 15.12 -7.09 -2.60
N ILE A 506 15.66 -7.69 -3.67
CA ILE A 506 17.10 -7.89 -3.83
C ILE A 506 17.77 -6.55 -4.13
N LYS A 507 18.84 -6.24 -3.38
CA LYS A 507 19.68 -5.05 -3.57
C LYS A 507 21.12 -5.48 -3.82
N LEU A 508 21.80 -4.75 -4.71
CA LEU A 508 23.18 -5.00 -5.10
C LEU A 508 24.03 -3.75 -4.87
N GLU A 509 25.12 -3.89 -4.13
CA GLU A 509 26.08 -2.81 -3.87
C GLU A 509 27.49 -3.28 -4.24
N VAL A 510 28.11 -2.65 -5.25
CA VAL A 510 29.51 -2.90 -5.60
C VAL A 510 30.40 -2.25 -4.53
N THR A 511 31.19 -3.05 -3.81
CA THR A 511 32.06 -2.58 -2.73
C THR A 511 33.52 -2.45 -3.12
N ALA A 512 33.96 -3.21 -4.13
CA ALA A 512 35.31 -3.13 -4.68
C ALA A 512 35.34 -3.65 -6.12
N SER A 513 36.30 -3.18 -6.92
CA SER A 513 36.62 -3.78 -8.22
C SER A 513 38.04 -3.42 -8.63
N ASP A 514 38.66 -4.32 -9.38
CA ASP A 514 39.92 -4.13 -10.09
C ASP A 514 39.79 -4.62 -11.55
N ALA A 515 40.91 -4.78 -12.26
CA ALA A 515 40.93 -5.18 -13.66
C ALA A 515 40.47 -6.63 -13.93
N ASP A 516 40.42 -7.47 -12.88
CA ASP A 516 40.17 -8.91 -12.96
C ASP A 516 39.01 -9.37 -12.06
N SER A 517 38.40 -8.49 -11.26
CA SER A 517 37.32 -8.88 -10.34
C SER A 517 36.40 -7.72 -9.91
N ILE A 518 35.19 -8.09 -9.47
CA ILE A 518 34.19 -7.20 -8.88
C ILE A 518 33.63 -7.86 -7.63
N THR A 519 33.58 -7.13 -6.52
CA THR A 519 33.02 -7.58 -5.24
C THR A 519 31.74 -6.81 -4.94
N LEU A 520 30.70 -7.53 -4.51
CA LEU A 520 29.37 -7.01 -4.25
C LEU A 520 28.87 -7.45 -2.88
N ASN A 521 28.20 -6.55 -2.16
CA ASN A 521 27.23 -6.94 -1.13
C ASN A 521 25.90 -7.24 -1.83
N VAL A 522 25.35 -8.43 -1.58
CA VAL A 522 24.01 -8.83 -2.00
C VAL A 522 23.13 -8.84 -0.77
N THR A 523 22.02 -8.09 -0.82
CA THR A 523 20.98 -8.14 0.21
C THR A 523 19.78 -8.90 -0.36
N VAL A 524 19.31 -9.90 0.37
CA VAL A 524 18.14 -10.72 0.02
C VAL A 524 17.10 -10.58 1.14
N PRO A 525 15.85 -10.17 0.82
CA PRO A 525 14.84 -9.97 1.84
C PRO A 525 14.55 -11.30 2.55
N GLN A 526 14.37 -11.22 3.87
CA GLN A 526 14.07 -12.38 4.70
C GLN A 526 12.59 -12.34 5.06
N VAL A 527 11.86 -13.41 4.73
CA VAL A 527 10.41 -13.50 4.96
C VAL A 527 10.13 -14.56 6.02
N GLN A 528 9.26 -14.24 6.96
CA GLN A 528 8.75 -15.19 7.94
C GLN A 528 7.27 -15.46 7.67
N GLY A 529 6.91 -16.74 7.68
CA GLY A 529 5.58 -17.22 7.31
C GLY A 529 5.43 -17.46 5.80
N SER A 530 4.41 -18.22 5.43
CA SER A 530 4.08 -18.63 4.06
C SER A 530 2.91 -17.84 3.46
N GLY A 531 2.30 -16.93 4.24
CA GLY A 531 1.13 -16.15 3.81
C GLY A 531 -0.17 -16.96 3.81
N THR A 532 -0.16 -18.15 4.42
CA THR A 532 -1.36 -18.97 4.63
C THR A 532 -2.06 -18.55 5.92
N LYS A 533 -3.30 -19.01 6.11
CA LYS A 533 -4.09 -18.67 7.30
C LYS A 533 -3.41 -19.11 8.61
N ASP A 534 -2.82 -20.30 8.61
CA ASP A 534 -2.18 -20.88 9.79
C ASP A 534 -0.74 -20.39 9.98
N ASP A 535 -0.13 -19.88 8.92
CA ASP A 535 1.24 -19.38 8.89
C ASP A 535 1.32 -18.06 8.08
N PRO A 536 0.78 -16.96 8.65
CA PRO A 536 0.70 -15.68 7.97
C PRO A 536 2.08 -15.05 7.81
N PHE A 537 2.24 -14.21 6.79
CA PHE A 537 3.44 -13.40 6.64
C PHE A 537 3.59 -12.44 7.82
N LEU A 538 4.77 -12.43 8.44
CA LEU A 538 5.06 -11.58 9.59
C LEU A 538 5.73 -10.29 9.13
N VAL A 539 5.05 -9.16 9.35
CA VAL A 539 5.50 -7.83 8.92
C VAL A 539 6.01 -7.04 10.12
N SER A 540 7.29 -6.65 10.08
CA SER A 540 7.96 -5.93 11.17
C SER A 540 8.67 -4.64 10.74
N SER A 541 8.66 -4.33 9.45
CA SER A 541 9.36 -3.19 8.85
C SER A 541 8.60 -2.60 7.66
N VAL A 542 9.03 -1.43 7.20
CA VAL A 542 8.50 -0.80 5.97
C VAL A 542 8.80 -1.65 4.73
N ASP A 543 9.98 -2.28 4.67
CA ASP A 543 10.35 -3.17 3.57
C ASP A 543 9.43 -4.39 3.52
N ASP A 544 9.13 -5.01 4.66
CA ASP A 544 8.16 -6.11 4.75
C ASP A 544 6.77 -5.69 4.25
N TRP A 545 6.30 -4.50 4.66
CA TRP A 545 5.01 -3.97 4.23
C TRP A 545 4.95 -3.79 2.71
N ASN A 546 5.98 -3.17 2.13
CA ASN A 546 6.04 -2.90 0.70
C ASN A 546 6.12 -4.18 -0.14
N LEU A 547 6.77 -5.23 0.38
CA LEU A 547 6.97 -6.50 -0.32
C LEU A 547 5.77 -7.45 -0.21
N LEU A 548 5.15 -7.54 0.97
CA LEU A 548 4.23 -8.64 1.31
C LEU A 548 2.75 -8.28 1.15
N VAL A 549 2.38 -7.01 1.31
CA VAL A 549 0.97 -6.63 1.51
C VAL A 549 0.12 -6.74 0.23
N ARG A 550 0.76 -6.75 -0.94
CA ARG A 550 0.08 -6.75 -2.24
C ARG A 550 -0.33 -8.14 -2.73
N ASP A 551 0.11 -9.20 -2.08
CA ASP A 551 -0.10 -10.57 -2.57
C ASP A 551 -1.49 -11.14 -2.26
N ASN A 552 -2.39 -10.36 -1.65
CA ASN A 552 -3.71 -10.80 -1.19
C ASN A 552 -3.66 -12.07 -0.30
N LYS A 553 -2.58 -12.18 0.49
CA LYS A 553 -2.32 -13.29 1.43
C LYS A 553 -2.71 -12.93 2.87
N TYR A 554 -2.45 -13.85 3.80
CA TYR A 554 -2.60 -13.62 5.24
C TYR A 554 -1.34 -12.97 5.81
N ILE A 555 -1.53 -11.90 6.57
CA ILE A 555 -0.48 -11.02 7.07
C ILE A 555 -0.75 -10.72 8.53
N LYS A 556 0.32 -10.70 9.32
CA LYS A 556 0.29 -10.31 10.72
C LYS A 556 1.37 -9.27 11.01
N ILE A 557 0.96 -8.12 11.53
CA ILE A 557 1.89 -7.07 11.93
C ILE A 557 2.48 -7.43 13.31
N MET A 558 3.80 -7.42 13.43
CA MET A 558 4.48 -7.90 14.64
C MET A 558 5.06 -6.76 15.49
N LYS A 559 5.32 -5.60 14.89
CA LYS A 559 5.86 -4.42 15.55
C LYS A 559 5.13 -3.16 15.11
N ASP A 560 5.26 -2.11 15.89
CA ASP A 560 4.91 -0.78 15.40
C ASP A 560 5.88 -0.39 14.28
N ILE A 561 5.37 0.23 13.23
CA ILE A 561 6.14 0.57 12.02
C ILE A 561 6.02 2.07 11.77
N ASP A 562 7.17 2.73 11.67
CA ASP A 562 7.26 4.14 11.30
C ASP A 562 7.70 4.26 9.85
N PHE A 563 6.85 4.88 9.03
CA PHE A 563 7.13 5.12 7.61
C PHE A 563 8.00 6.36 7.40
N ASN A 564 8.34 7.12 8.44
CA ASN A 564 9.20 8.31 8.41
C ASN A 564 8.78 9.32 7.32
N HIS A 565 7.48 9.49 7.10
CA HIS A 565 6.89 10.34 6.05
C HIS A 565 7.19 9.91 4.60
N THR A 566 7.73 8.69 4.41
CA THR A 566 7.96 8.12 3.08
C THR A 566 6.63 7.97 2.34
N ALA A 567 6.61 8.40 1.08
CA ALA A 567 5.46 8.21 0.22
C ALA A 567 5.24 6.71 -0.03
N ILE A 568 4.05 6.20 0.28
CA ILE A 568 3.66 4.84 -0.06
C ILE A 568 2.82 4.85 -1.32
N THR A 569 3.07 3.88 -2.19
CA THR A 569 2.17 3.57 -3.30
C THR A 569 0.89 2.95 -2.72
N PRO A 570 -0.31 3.44 -3.05
CA PRO A 570 -1.57 2.80 -2.62
C PRO A 570 -1.65 1.31 -3.00
N ILE A 571 -2.35 0.52 -2.19
CA ILE A 571 -2.62 -0.90 -2.47
C ILE A 571 -3.96 -1.01 -3.18
N ASP A 572 -3.94 -1.45 -4.44
CA ASP A 572 -5.15 -1.59 -5.25
C ASP A 572 -5.70 -3.01 -5.27
N ASN A 573 -7.02 -3.12 -5.40
CA ASN A 573 -7.81 -4.36 -5.46
C ASN A 573 -7.46 -5.37 -4.35
N PHE A 574 -7.33 -4.87 -3.12
CA PHE A 574 -6.98 -5.71 -1.99
C PHE A 574 -8.12 -6.66 -1.61
N SER A 575 -7.80 -7.94 -1.49
CA SER A 575 -8.72 -9.01 -1.10
C SER A 575 -8.10 -10.01 -0.10
N GLY A 576 -6.92 -9.70 0.44
CA GLY A 576 -6.21 -10.53 1.42
C GLY A 576 -6.68 -10.35 2.86
N HIS A 577 -5.87 -10.80 3.81
CA HIS A 577 -6.17 -10.75 5.24
C HIS A 577 -5.05 -10.10 6.03
N ILE A 578 -5.31 -9.00 6.71
CA ILE A 578 -4.34 -8.31 7.58
C ILE A 578 -4.85 -8.34 9.02
N ASP A 579 -4.07 -8.93 9.91
CA ASP A 579 -4.19 -8.76 11.35
C ASP A 579 -3.11 -7.81 11.85
N GLY A 580 -3.51 -6.59 12.16
CA GLY A 580 -2.70 -5.56 12.76
C GLY A 580 -2.16 -5.92 14.14
N ASN A 581 -2.71 -6.94 14.81
CA ASN A 581 -2.21 -7.45 16.09
C ASN A 581 -2.02 -6.36 17.16
N GLY A 582 -2.88 -5.34 17.12
CA GLY A 582 -2.86 -4.17 18.00
C GLY A 582 -1.68 -3.21 17.76
N LYS A 583 -0.97 -3.32 16.64
CA LYS A 583 0.21 -2.50 16.31
C LYS A 583 -0.16 -1.19 15.63
N THR A 584 0.75 -0.23 15.76
CA THR A 584 0.64 1.11 15.17
C THR A 584 1.50 1.23 13.93
N LEU A 585 0.91 1.68 12.83
CA LEU A 585 1.63 2.14 11.65
C LEU A 585 1.54 3.65 11.60
N SER A 586 2.66 4.35 11.47
CA SER A 586 2.72 5.79 11.66
C SER A 586 3.46 6.55 10.55
N ASN A 587 3.15 7.84 10.43
CA ASN A 587 3.84 8.80 9.57
C ASN A 587 3.81 8.40 8.08
N MET A 588 2.64 8.03 7.58
CA MET A 588 2.45 7.67 6.17
C MET A 588 2.10 8.89 5.33
N THR A 589 2.73 9.00 4.16
CA THR A 589 2.32 9.95 3.11
C THR A 589 1.77 9.15 1.93
N VAL A 590 0.58 9.51 1.44
CA VAL A 590 -0.10 8.81 0.35
C VAL A 590 -0.49 9.81 -0.73
N ASN A 591 -0.04 9.58 -1.96
CA ASN A 591 -0.53 10.28 -3.15
C ASN A 591 -1.45 9.32 -3.90
N GLY A 592 -2.76 9.55 -3.84
CA GLY A 592 -3.78 8.62 -4.34
C GLY A 592 -5.00 8.59 -3.44
N SER A 593 -5.81 7.54 -3.56
CA SER A 593 -7.13 7.51 -2.92
C SER A 593 -7.12 7.06 -1.45
N GLY A 594 -6.01 6.50 -0.94
CA GLY A 594 -5.85 6.07 0.45
C GLY A 594 -4.70 5.06 0.61
N ILE A 595 -4.42 4.58 1.83
CA ILE A 595 -3.44 3.48 2.02
C ILE A 595 -3.80 2.31 1.11
N PHE A 596 -5.10 2.00 1.06
CA PHE A 596 -5.69 1.17 0.02
C PHE A 596 -6.35 2.07 -1.02
N GLU A 597 -6.00 1.88 -2.29
CA GLU A 597 -6.76 2.50 -3.39
C GLU A 597 -8.16 1.90 -3.41
N SER A 598 -8.25 0.56 -3.39
CA SER A 598 -9.49 -0.17 -3.28
C SER A 598 -9.36 -1.46 -2.47
N ILE A 599 -10.41 -1.78 -1.71
CA ILE A 599 -10.59 -3.07 -1.04
C ILE A 599 -11.84 -3.72 -1.62
N SER A 600 -11.67 -4.88 -2.26
CA SER A 600 -12.73 -5.65 -2.91
C SER A 600 -13.20 -6.87 -2.12
N GLY A 601 -12.42 -7.29 -1.12
CA GLY A 601 -12.74 -8.46 -0.30
C GLY A 601 -11.82 -8.63 0.90
N GLY A 602 -11.81 -9.84 1.47
CA GLY A 602 -10.89 -10.20 2.54
C GLY A 602 -11.22 -9.56 3.90
N SER A 603 -10.21 -9.35 4.74
CA SER A 603 -10.38 -8.72 6.05
C SER A 603 -9.18 -7.92 6.51
N VAL A 604 -9.39 -6.74 7.08
CA VAL A 604 -8.34 -5.95 7.75
C VAL A 604 -8.78 -5.65 9.17
N LYS A 605 -7.95 -5.98 10.16
CA LYS A 605 -8.34 -5.79 11.56
C LYS A 605 -7.23 -5.41 12.52
N ASN A 606 -7.62 -4.92 13.69
CA ASN A 606 -6.76 -4.75 14.87
C ASN A 606 -5.51 -3.89 14.66
N MET A 607 -5.62 -2.71 14.03
CA MET A 607 -4.48 -1.80 13.87
C MET A 607 -4.81 -0.36 14.18
N THR A 608 -3.78 0.35 14.63
CA THR A 608 -3.77 1.80 14.73
C THR A 608 -2.94 2.39 13.60
N LEU A 609 -3.45 3.47 13.02
CA LEU A 609 -2.84 4.28 12.00
C LEU A 609 -2.69 5.69 12.56
N ALA A 610 -1.47 6.20 12.61
CA ALA A 610 -1.17 7.51 13.19
C ALA A 610 -0.47 8.42 12.17
N ASN A 611 -0.84 9.68 12.14
CA ASN A 611 -0.28 10.68 11.22
C ASN A 611 -0.30 10.21 9.75
N VAL A 612 -1.48 9.83 9.26
CA VAL A 612 -1.70 9.42 7.86
C VAL A 612 -2.11 10.63 7.03
N ASN A 613 -1.31 10.98 6.03
CA ASN A 613 -1.54 12.15 5.18
C ASN A 613 -1.82 11.72 3.75
N VAL A 614 -3.07 11.85 3.31
CA VAL A 614 -3.54 11.46 1.98
C VAL A 614 -3.82 12.68 1.12
N THR A 615 -3.25 12.69 -0.08
CA THR A 615 -3.56 13.64 -1.16
C THR A 615 -4.23 12.90 -2.31
N GLY A 616 -5.55 13.10 -2.44
CA GLY A 616 -6.43 12.45 -3.42
C GLY A 616 -6.14 12.82 -4.88
N SER A 617 -6.40 11.88 -5.78
CA SER A 617 -6.37 12.10 -7.24
C SER A 617 -7.53 12.98 -7.71
N GLU A 618 -7.40 13.58 -8.90
CA GLU A 618 -8.48 14.36 -9.50
C GLU A 618 -9.69 13.48 -9.82
N ARG A 619 -10.91 13.97 -9.53
CA ARG A 619 -12.19 13.29 -9.82
C ARG A 619 -12.39 11.89 -9.22
N GLY A 620 -11.50 11.43 -8.34
CA GLY A 620 -11.56 10.14 -7.66
C GLY A 620 -12.29 10.18 -6.31
N HIS A 621 -11.98 9.21 -5.45
CA HIS A 621 -12.40 9.15 -4.05
C HIS A 621 -11.16 9.23 -3.17
N ALA A 622 -11.25 9.78 -1.96
CA ALA A 622 -10.11 9.83 -1.06
C ALA A 622 -10.51 9.49 0.38
N GLY A 623 -9.80 8.57 1.01
CA GLY A 623 -9.97 8.21 2.41
C GLY A 623 -8.64 7.94 3.09
N GLY A 624 -8.58 8.19 4.40
CA GLY A 624 -7.36 7.95 5.18
C GLY A 624 -6.94 6.48 5.15
N PHE A 625 -7.91 5.58 5.26
CA PHE A 625 -7.68 4.14 5.20
C PHE A 625 -7.79 3.64 3.75
N ALA A 626 -8.89 3.96 3.08
CA ALA A 626 -9.14 3.48 1.73
C ALA A 626 -9.85 4.52 0.85
N GLY A 627 -9.51 4.53 -0.44
CA GLY A 627 -10.27 5.25 -1.45
C GLY A 627 -11.66 4.68 -1.61
N VAL A 628 -11.70 3.38 -1.91
CA VAL A 628 -12.91 2.61 -2.18
C VAL A 628 -12.93 1.36 -1.31
N ILE A 629 -14.05 1.07 -0.66
CA ILE A 629 -14.31 -0.26 -0.09
C ILE A 629 -15.59 -0.78 -0.75
N SER A 630 -15.42 -1.74 -1.67
CA SER A 630 -16.51 -2.38 -2.40
C SER A 630 -16.89 -3.74 -1.82
N GLY A 631 -16.02 -4.34 -1.02
CA GLY A 631 -16.26 -5.58 -0.30
C GLY A 631 -15.23 -5.81 0.80
N GLY A 632 -15.45 -6.84 1.63
CA GLY A 632 -14.54 -7.20 2.73
C GLY A 632 -14.98 -6.71 4.11
N ASN A 633 -14.29 -7.21 5.13
CA ASN A 633 -14.59 -6.97 6.55
C ASN A 633 -13.48 -6.17 7.23
N ILE A 634 -13.77 -4.93 7.61
CA ILE A 634 -12.85 -4.06 8.31
C ILE A 634 -13.28 -3.99 9.76
N GLU A 635 -12.43 -4.39 10.70
CA GLU A 635 -12.79 -4.45 12.12
C GLU A 635 -11.67 -3.90 13.00
N ASN A 636 -11.98 -3.02 13.97
CA ASN A 636 -10.99 -2.59 14.96
C ASN A 636 -9.79 -1.86 14.30
N VAL A 637 -10.07 -1.03 13.29
CA VAL A 637 -9.09 -0.18 12.60
C VAL A 637 -9.28 1.27 13.00
N VAL A 638 -8.18 1.90 13.40
CA VAL A 638 -8.18 3.15 14.13
C VAL A 638 -7.28 4.16 13.45
N LEU A 639 -7.79 5.32 13.07
CA LEU A 639 -6.98 6.40 12.51
C LEU A 639 -6.96 7.60 13.47
N THR A 640 -5.82 7.84 14.11
CA THR A 640 -5.71 8.76 15.26
C THR A 640 -5.34 10.20 14.90
N SER A 641 -4.67 10.40 13.77
CA SER A 641 -4.23 11.73 13.33
C SER A 641 -3.81 11.73 11.87
N GLY A 642 -3.76 12.92 11.29
CA GLY A 642 -3.36 13.15 9.89
C GLY A 642 -4.42 13.91 9.11
N THR A 643 -4.32 13.85 7.79
CA THR A 643 -5.17 14.62 6.88
C THR A 643 -5.60 13.79 5.67
N VAL A 644 -6.78 14.09 5.13
CA VAL A 644 -7.25 13.63 3.82
C VAL A 644 -7.65 14.86 3.02
N THR A 645 -6.93 15.12 1.94
CA THR A 645 -7.20 16.24 1.04
C THR A 645 -7.59 15.67 -0.31
N GLY A 646 -8.86 15.81 -0.73
CA GLY A 646 -9.28 15.34 -2.04
C GLY A 646 -8.70 16.18 -3.19
N GLY A 647 -8.57 15.54 -4.36
CA GLY A 647 -8.15 16.21 -5.58
C GLY A 647 -9.24 17.13 -6.15
N ASN A 648 -8.91 17.85 -7.23
CA ASN A 648 -9.85 18.74 -7.87
C ASN A 648 -11.05 17.95 -8.42
N GLY A 649 -12.26 18.28 -7.95
CA GLY A 649 -13.49 17.58 -8.34
C GLY A 649 -13.64 16.16 -7.80
N ALA A 650 -12.87 15.76 -6.76
CA ALA A 650 -13.05 14.46 -6.11
C ALA A 650 -14.51 14.25 -5.67
N ASN A 651 -15.05 13.07 -5.96
CA ASN A 651 -16.47 12.76 -5.73
C ASN A 651 -16.77 12.55 -4.25
N GLY A 652 -15.97 11.73 -3.56
CA GLY A 652 -16.17 11.41 -2.14
C GLY A 652 -14.87 11.48 -1.36
N VAL A 653 -14.86 12.24 -0.27
CA VAL A 653 -13.69 12.42 0.59
C VAL A 653 -14.09 12.15 2.05
N GLY A 654 -13.54 11.09 2.63
CA GLY A 654 -13.87 10.66 4.00
C GLY A 654 -12.64 10.61 4.89
N GLY A 655 -12.80 10.84 6.20
CA GLY A 655 -11.69 10.66 7.14
C GLY A 655 -11.22 9.20 7.23
N PHE A 656 -12.11 8.23 6.99
CA PHE A 656 -11.79 6.80 6.96
C PHE A 656 -11.79 6.27 5.52
N VAL A 657 -12.92 6.37 4.82
CA VAL A 657 -13.09 5.86 3.45
C VAL A 657 -13.70 6.90 2.52
N GLY A 658 -13.17 7.01 1.30
CA GLY A 658 -13.71 7.93 0.29
C GLY A 658 -15.07 7.50 -0.26
N TYR A 659 -15.21 6.22 -0.62
CA TYR A 659 -16.43 5.62 -1.13
C TYR A 659 -16.70 4.23 -0.54
N LEU A 660 -17.91 4.04 0.01
CA LEU A 660 -18.37 2.78 0.59
C LEU A 660 -19.50 2.16 -0.25
N ALA A 661 -19.30 0.94 -0.77
CA ALA A 661 -20.29 0.26 -1.60
C ALA A 661 -21.16 -0.75 -0.83
N GLU A 662 -22.27 -1.14 -1.45
CA GLU A 662 -23.09 -2.28 -1.03
C GLU A 662 -22.27 -3.59 -1.05
N GLY A 663 -22.10 -4.24 0.12
CA GLY A 663 -21.28 -5.45 0.28
C GLY A 663 -20.08 -5.29 1.22
N ALA A 664 -19.69 -4.04 1.53
CA ALA A 664 -18.65 -3.73 2.49
C ALA A 664 -19.16 -3.72 3.94
N SER A 665 -18.33 -4.16 4.89
CA SER A 665 -18.60 -4.04 6.33
C SER A 665 -17.45 -3.37 7.07
N ILE A 666 -17.77 -2.34 7.86
CA ILE A 666 -16.84 -1.66 8.77
C ILE A 666 -17.40 -1.76 10.19
N LYS A 667 -16.57 -2.18 11.15
CA LYS A 667 -16.98 -2.35 12.54
C LYS A 667 -15.91 -1.87 13.51
N ASN A 668 -16.31 -1.34 14.66
CA ASN A 668 -15.39 -0.97 15.74
C ASN A 668 -14.24 -0.07 15.27
N SER A 669 -14.50 0.85 14.33
CA SER A 669 -13.45 1.62 13.66
C SER A 669 -13.66 3.12 13.84
N PHE A 670 -12.59 3.91 13.84
CA PHE A 670 -12.71 5.35 14.02
C PHE A 670 -11.73 6.15 13.17
N SER A 671 -12.09 7.41 12.88
CA SER A 671 -11.18 8.37 12.25
C SER A 671 -11.20 9.75 12.93
N SER A 672 -9.99 10.24 13.19
CA SER A 672 -9.71 11.59 13.70
C SER A 672 -9.01 12.47 12.65
N LEU A 673 -8.98 12.06 11.38
CA LEU A 673 -8.27 12.80 10.32
C LEU A 673 -9.03 14.05 9.93
N THR A 674 -8.29 15.15 9.71
CA THR A 674 -8.88 16.35 9.10
C THR A 674 -9.16 16.11 7.62
N VAL A 675 -10.39 16.39 7.19
CA VAL A 675 -10.89 16.09 5.85
C VAL A 675 -11.17 17.39 5.09
N SER A 676 -10.67 17.53 3.87
CA SER A 676 -10.88 18.74 3.05
C SER A 676 -10.98 18.46 1.55
N ARG A 677 -11.60 19.38 0.81
CA ARG A 677 -11.66 19.45 -0.67
C ARG A 677 -12.30 18.24 -1.36
N GLY A 678 -13.62 18.29 -1.61
CA GLY A 678 -14.35 17.28 -2.39
C GLY A 678 -15.81 17.66 -2.60
N GLN A 679 -16.53 16.94 -3.46
CA GLN A 679 -17.96 17.16 -3.68
C GLN A 679 -18.81 16.66 -2.52
N ASN A 680 -18.47 15.50 -1.96
CA ASN A 680 -19.13 14.91 -0.79
C ASN A 680 -18.06 14.65 0.28
N VAL A 681 -18.11 15.39 1.38
CA VAL A 681 -17.07 15.38 2.42
C VAL A 681 -17.65 14.92 3.75
N GLY A 682 -17.14 13.82 4.31
CA GLY A 682 -17.62 13.28 5.59
C GLY A 682 -16.49 13.01 6.57
N GLY A 683 -16.78 13.12 7.87
CA GLY A 683 -15.80 12.83 8.92
C GLY A 683 -15.32 11.37 8.91
N PHE A 684 -16.18 10.42 8.53
CA PHE A 684 -15.87 9.00 8.38
C PHE A 684 -15.91 8.55 6.92
N ILE A 685 -17.03 8.75 6.22
CA ILE A 685 -17.26 8.29 4.84
C ILE A 685 -17.51 9.48 3.91
N GLY A 686 -16.86 9.53 2.75
CA GLY A 686 -17.14 10.57 1.76
C GLY A 686 -18.49 10.40 1.07
N LEU A 687 -18.63 9.32 0.32
CA LEU A 687 -19.83 8.95 -0.44
C LEU A 687 -20.19 7.49 -0.18
N THR A 688 -21.47 7.14 -0.13
CA THR A 688 -21.91 5.75 0.02
C THR A 688 -23.01 5.39 -0.97
N THR A 689 -23.04 4.14 -1.45
CA THR A 689 -24.19 3.51 -2.12
C THR A 689 -24.86 2.45 -1.24
N GLY A 690 -24.37 2.24 -0.02
CA GLY A 690 -24.81 1.19 0.89
C GLY A 690 -23.67 0.71 1.81
N GLY A 691 -23.77 -0.54 2.24
CA GLY A 691 -22.81 -1.15 3.16
C GLY A 691 -23.28 -1.12 4.62
N LYS A 692 -22.53 -1.81 5.47
CA LYS A 692 -22.84 -1.98 6.89
C LYS A 692 -21.74 -1.35 7.75
N VAL A 693 -22.10 -0.37 8.57
CA VAL A 693 -21.16 0.26 9.50
C VAL A 693 -21.71 0.16 10.91
N GLU A 694 -20.91 -0.41 11.81
CA GLU A 694 -21.31 -0.71 13.18
C GLU A 694 -20.30 -0.16 14.18
N ASN A 695 -20.80 0.44 15.27
CA ASN A 695 -19.98 0.91 16.39
C ASN A 695 -18.73 1.67 15.92
N SER A 696 -18.92 2.74 15.16
CA SER A 696 -17.82 3.47 14.51
C SER A 696 -17.99 4.98 14.68
N PHE A 697 -16.87 5.71 14.72
CA PHE A 697 -16.87 7.12 15.15
C PHE A 697 -16.01 8.06 14.29
N ALA A 698 -16.43 9.32 14.13
CA ALA A 698 -15.61 10.41 13.58
C ALA A 698 -15.51 11.67 14.47
N ASN A 699 -14.32 12.19 14.69
CA ASN A 699 -14.07 13.53 15.29
C ASN A 699 -13.06 14.39 14.52
N GLY A 700 -12.66 13.97 13.33
CA GLY A 700 -11.80 14.79 12.48
C GLY A 700 -12.54 16.02 11.96
N GLN A 701 -11.84 17.16 11.85
CA GLN A 701 -12.40 18.40 11.30
C GLN A 701 -12.85 18.19 9.84
N VAL A 702 -14.08 18.59 9.50
CA VAL A 702 -14.65 18.49 8.15
C VAL A 702 -14.70 19.86 7.50
N GLN A 703 -13.78 20.13 6.58
CA GLN A 703 -13.67 21.41 5.89
C GLN A 703 -14.37 21.36 4.53
N LYS A 704 -15.54 22.01 4.45
CA LYS A 704 -16.31 22.12 3.20
C LYS A 704 -15.75 23.19 2.26
N THR A 705 -15.83 22.92 0.95
CA THR A 705 -15.66 23.94 -0.09
C THR A 705 -17.02 24.46 -0.56
N GLU A 706 -17.05 25.59 -1.28
CA GLU A 706 -18.31 26.12 -1.83
C GLU A 706 -19.00 25.07 -2.72
N ASN A 707 -20.28 24.79 -2.44
CA ASN A 707 -21.12 23.77 -3.10
C ASN A 707 -20.81 22.29 -2.78
N SER A 708 -19.99 22.00 -1.77
CA SER A 708 -19.82 20.63 -1.26
C SER A 708 -21.00 20.20 -0.40
N ASN A 709 -21.42 18.96 -0.55
CA ASN A 709 -22.20 18.23 0.44
C ASN A 709 -21.27 17.86 1.60
N SER A 710 -21.66 18.15 2.85
CA SER A 710 -20.87 17.79 4.02
C SER A 710 -21.71 17.22 5.14
N GLY A 711 -21.14 16.29 5.90
CA GLY A 711 -21.74 15.73 7.11
C GLY A 711 -20.69 15.32 8.13
N GLY A 712 -21.10 15.29 9.40
CA GLY A 712 -20.20 14.98 10.50
C GLY A 712 -19.72 13.53 10.50
N PHE A 713 -20.55 12.60 10.01
CA PHE A 713 -20.17 11.20 9.86
C PHE A 713 -19.97 10.81 8.40
N TYR A 714 -20.91 11.13 7.51
CA TYR A 714 -20.72 10.87 6.07
C TYR A 714 -21.18 12.02 5.18
N GLY A 715 -20.60 12.15 3.99
CA GLY A 715 -20.85 13.30 3.12
C GLY A 715 -22.21 13.25 2.42
N SER A 716 -22.48 12.18 1.67
CA SER A 716 -23.78 11.98 1.02
C SER A 716 -24.06 10.53 0.64
N LEU A 717 -25.33 10.22 0.39
CA LEU A 717 -25.83 8.98 -0.18
C LEU A 717 -26.00 9.16 -1.69
N PHE A 718 -25.46 8.24 -2.49
CA PHE A 718 -25.62 8.28 -3.93
C PHE A 718 -27.09 8.12 -4.33
N VAL A 719 -27.54 8.92 -5.30
CA VAL A 719 -28.95 8.99 -5.67
C VAL A 719 -29.42 7.66 -6.26
N GLY A 720 -30.52 7.13 -5.72
CA GLY A 720 -31.13 5.86 -6.16
C GLY A 720 -30.56 4.61 -5.50
N SER A 721 -29.60 4.76 -4.59
CA SER A 721 -29.05 3.66 -3.79
C SER A 721 -29.96 3.24 -2.64
N PRO A 722 -29.85 1.99 -2.15
CA PRO A 722 -30.51 1.57 -0.91
C PRO A 722 -30.01 2.38 0.29
N ALA A 723 -30.82 2.44 1.35
CA ALA A 723 -30.39 3.09 2.58
C ALA A 723 -29.21 2.32 3.21
N PRO A 724 -28.08 2.99 3.54
CA PRO A 724 -26.97 2.36 4.24
C PRO A 724 -27.41 1.87 5.63
N THR A 725 -26.79 0.79 6.11
CA THR A 725 -27.09 0.24 7.44
C THR A 725 -26.07 0.75 8.45
N PHE A 726 -26.48 1.69 9.28
CA PHE A 726 -25.70 2.20 10.40
C PHE A 726 -26.27 1.67 11.72
N THR A 727 -25.40 1.19 12.60
CA THR A 727 -25.75 0.77 13.97
C THR A 727 -24.71 1.34 14.94
N ASP A 728 -25.16 2.02 16.00
CA ASP A 728 -24.30 2.57 17.05
C ASP A 728 -23.12 3.42 16.52
N CYS A 729 -23.33 4.12 15.41
CA CYS A 729 -22.34 5.02 14.83
C CYS A 729 -22.49 6.42 15.43
N ALA A 730 -21.41 7.20 15.43
CA ALA A 730 -21.44 8.51 16.04
C ALA A 730 -20.39 9.49 15.50
N TYR A 731 -20.60 10.78 15.74
CA TYR A 731 -19.63 11.81 15.40
C TYR A 731 -19.61 12.93 16.43
N ASP A 732 -18.46 13.59 16.58
CA ASP A 732 -18.32 14.79 17.41
C ASP A 732 -18.69 16.02 16.57
N MET A 733 -19.86 16.60 16.82
CA MET A 733 -20.39 17.76 16.10
C MET A 733 -19.46 18.97 16.17
N ARG A 734 -18.82 19.17 17.33
CA ARG A 734 -17.93 20.32 17.55
C ARG A 734 -16.58 20.09 16.87
N ALA A 735 -16.00 18.91 17.03
CA ALA A 735 -14.71 18.58 16.44
C ALA A 735 -14.80 18.37 14.91
N THR A 736 -15.95 17.96 14.39
CA THR A 736 -16.18 17.91 12.92
C THR A 736 -16.58 19.26 12.35
N GLY A 737 -17.17 20.15 13.17
CA GLY A 737 -17.76 21.42 12.72
C GLY A 737 -19.09 21.24 11.98
N GLN A 738 -19.74 20.08 12.12
CA GLN A 738 -20.97 19.71 11.43
C GLN A 738 -22.10 19.47 12.43
N ASN A 739 -23.31 19.93 12.11
CA ASN A 739 -24.48 19.78 12.98
C ASN A 739 -25.41 18.63 12.57
N THR A 740 -25.08 17.91 11.50
CA THR A 740 -25.88 16.81 10.94
C THR A 740 -24.97 15.64 10.56
N ALA A 741 -25.51 14.43 10.64
CA ALA A 741 -24.78 13.21 10.27
C ALA A 741 -24.35 13.22 8.79
N ASP A 742 -25.22 13.72 7.90
CA ASP A 742 -25.00 13.89 6.46
C ASP A 742 -25.47 15.25 5.92
N ASN A 743 -25.46 15.41 4.59
CA ASN A 743 -25.92 16.62 3.92
C ASN A 743 -27.45 16.82 3.90
N GLN A 744 -28.24 15.83 4.35
CA GLN A 744 -29.70 15.86 4.40
C GLN A 744 -30.25 15.96 5.83
N GLY A 745 -29.49 15.54 6.85
CA GLY A 745 -29.89 15.63 8.26
C GLY A 745 -29.29 14.52 9.13
N ASP A 746 -29.98 14.23 10.23
CA ASP A 746 -29.66 13.09 11.09
C ASP A 746 -30.30 11.80 10.58
N ILE A 747 -29.62 10.68 10.79
CA ILE A 747 -29.99 9.37 10.24
C ILE A 747 -30.06 8.33 11.34
N ALA A 748 -31.02 7.42 11.23
CA ALA A 748 -31.14 6.30 12.15
C ALA A 748 -29.83 5.50 12.23
N GLY A 749 -29.37 5.27 13.46
CA GLY A 749 -28.13 4.53 13.72
C GLY A 749 -26.85 5.38 13.76
N ILE A 750 -26.92 6.69 13.45
CA ILE A 750 -25.83 7.64 13.65
C ILE A 750 -26.25 8.69 14.68
N THR A 751 -25.40 8.93 15.67
CA THR A 751 -25.64 9.90 16.73
C THR A 751 -24.60 11.02 16.72
N GLY A 752 -25.05 12.27 16.58
CA GLY A 752 -24.20 13.43 16.80
C GLY A 752 -24.04 13.72 18.28
N TYR A 753 -22.79 13.88 18.74
CA TYR A 753 -22.47 14.30 20.09
C TYR A 753 -21.85 15.69 20.06
N GLN A 754 -22.31 16.55 20.95
CA GLN A 754 -21.69 17.86 21.18
C GLN A 754 -21.38 17.99 22.65
N SER A 755 -20.10 18.12 22.97
CA SER A 755 -19.67 18.52 24.29
C SER A 755 -19.64 20.06 24.41
N PRO A 756 -19.94 20.64 25.58
CA PRO A 756 -19.87 22.07 25.78
C PRO A 756 -18.44 22.60 25.59
N GLU A 757 -18.35 23.90 25.29
CA GLU A 757 -17.05 24.53 25.00
C GLU A 757 -16.09 24.43 26.18
N THR A 758 -16.60 24.96 27.29
CA THR A 758 -16.02 25.00 28.62
C THR A 758 -17.15 24.74 29.61
N ILE A 759 -16.89 23.96 30.66
CA ILE A 759 -17.75 23.81 31.83
C ILE A 759 -17.16 24.67 32.94
N THR A 760 -17.94 25.60 33.48
CA THR A 760 -17.52 26.45 34.61
C THR A 760 -18.13 25.93 35.91
N LEU A 761 -17.30 25.69 36.92
CA LEU A 761 -17.68 25.24 38.26
C LEU A 761 -17.29 26.33 39.29
N ASP A 762 -18.14 26.60 40.28
CA ASP A 762 -17.83 27.53 41.37
C ASP A 762 -17.73 26.78 42.70
N ILE A 763 -16.59 26.91 43.39
CA ILE A 763 -16.35 26.26 44.69
C ILE A 763 -16.84 27.11 45.88
N GLY A 764 -17.23 28.38 45.67
CA GLY A 764 -17.65 29.32 46.71
C GLY A 764 -19.02 29.03 47.37
N GLY A 765 -19.76 28.00 46.90
CA GLY A 765 -21.11 27.66 47.37
C GLY A 765 -21.43 26.17 47.29
N ILE A 766 -20.48 25.30 47.69
CA ILE A 766 -20.50 23.84 47.51
C ILE A 766 -21.89 23.22 47.77
N ASN A 767 -22.53 22.78 46.70
CA ASN A 767 -23.37 21.58 46.63
C ASN A 767 -23.10 20.97 45.26
N GLU A 768 -23.10 19.64 45.14
CA GLU A 768 -23.00 18.92 43.86
C GLU A 768 -23.98 19.54 42.85
N THR A 769 -23.50 20.47 42.01
CA THR A 769 -24.35 21.09 41.01
C THR A 769 -24.73 20.01 40.01
N ASP A 770 -26.01 19.97 39.63
CA ASP A 770 -26.57 19.10 38.60
C ASP A 770 -26.01 19.46 37.21
N ILE A 771 -24.69 19.36 37.02
CA ILE A 771 -24.14 19.37 35.67
C ILE A 771 -24.23 17.94 35.17
N ASP A 772 -25.43 17.59 34.69
CA ASP A 772 -25.57 16.59 33.63
C ASP A 772 -24.57 17.01 32.56
N VAL A 773 -23.54 16.20 32.31
CA VAL A 773 -22.61 16.43 31.21
C VAL A 773 -23.46 16.43 29.94
N VAL A 774 -23.85 17.61 29.48
CA VAL A 774 -24.78 17.82 28.36
C VAL A 774 -24.17 17.16 27.14
N THR A 775 -24.71 16.02 26.77
CA THR A 775 -24.74 15.54 25.40
C THR A 775 -26.22 15.34 25.08
N LYS A 776 -26.75 16.01 24.06
CA LYS A 776 -27.99 15.54 23.43
C LYS A 776 -27.54 14.68 22.24
N PRO A 777 -27.87 13.38 22.21
CA PRO A 777 -28.46 12.58 23.28
C PRO A 777 -27.43 12.16 24.36
N MET A 778 -27.95 11.77 25.53
CA MET A 778 -27.20 11.54 26.76
C MET A 778 -26.22 10.36 26.66
N LEU A 779 -25.09 10.48 27.38
CA LEU A 779 -24.05 9.45 27.55
C LEU A 779 -24.54 8.06 27.99
N GLN A 780 -25.77 7.96 28.49
CA GLN A 780 -26.36 6.71 29.01
C GLN A 780 -26.45 5.59 27.98
N SER A 781 -26.40 5.89 26.68
CA SER A 781 -26.44 4.88 25.61
C SER A 781 -25.06 4.41 25.13
N ILE A 782 -23.96 4.96 25.64
CA ILE A 782 -22.60 4.67 25.16
C ILE A 782 -21.79 4.02 26.28
N ASN A 783 -21.12 2.91 25.96
CA ASN A 783 -20.07 2.38 26.80
C ASN A 783 -18.91 3.40 26.81
N SER A 784 -18.80 4.20 27.87
CA SER A 784 -17.83 5.29 27.94
C SER A 784 -17.20 5.40 29.32
N ASN A 785 -15.94 5.81 29.37
CA ASN A 785 -15.21 6.10 30.61
C ASN A 785 -15.02 7.61 30.75
N ILE A 786 -15.34 8.14 31.93
CA ILE A 786 -15.12 9.55 32.24
C ILE A 786 -13.84 9.66 33.07
N ARG A 787 -12.91 10.52 32.62
CA ARG A 787 -11.68 10.84 33.36
C ARG A 787 -11.38 12.33 33.29
N LEU A 788 -10.57 12.81 34.24
CA LEU A 788 -10.17 14.21 34.34
C LEU A 788 -8.66 14.34 34.19
N GLY A 789 -8.19 15.37 33.49
CA GLY A 789 -6.77 15.68 33.35
C GLY A 789 -6.09 16.02 34.67
N SER A 790 -6.85 16.53 35.65
CA SER A 790 -6.42 16.76 37.02
C SER A 790 -7.62 16.64 37.96
N THR A 791 -7.59 15.61 38.81
CA THR A 791 -8.59 15.39 39.87
C THR A 791 -8.43 16.33 41.07
N ALA A 792 -7.32 17.06 41.13
CA ALA A 792 -7.07 18.08 42.15
C ALA A 792 -7.87 19.37 41.90
N ILE A 793 -8.26 19.63 40.64
CA ILE A 793 -8.98 20.84 40.23
C ILE A 793 -10.49 20.61 40.18
N ALA A 794 -10.92 19.53 39.52
CA ALA A 794 -12.31 19.08 39.50
C ALA A 794 -12.33 17.56 39.69
N ASN A 795 -13.45 16.99 40.11
CA ASN A 795 -13.60 15.55 40.27
C ASN A 795 -14.98 15.07 39.81
N PHE A 796 -15.09 13.80 39.43
CA PHE A 796 -16.32 13.20 38.90
C PHE A 796 -16.82 12.10 39.83
N ASN A 797 -18.06 12.21 40.28
CA ASN A 797 -18.71 11.20 41.11
C ASN A 797 -19.40 10.18 40.19
N HIS A 798 -18.79 9.00 40.03
CA HIS A 798 -19.35 7.93 39.20
C HIS A 798 -20.68 7.36 39.71
N ALA A 799 -20.98 7.49 41.02
CA ALA A 799 -22.23 7.00 41.58
C ALA A 799 -23.39 7.95 41.29
N THR A 800 -23.16 9.26 41.35
CA THR A 800 -24.18 10.28 41.07
C THR A 800 -24.15 10.78 39.62
N GLN A 801 -23.11 10.41 38.85
CA GLN A 801 -22.82 10.89 37.49
C GLN A 801 -22.63 12.42 37.41
N LYS A 802 -22.10 13.05 38.47
CA LYS A 802 -21.94 14.51 38.56
C LYS A 802 -20.48 14.95 38.61
N LEU A 803 -20.19 16.06 37.93
CA LEU A 803 -18.89 16.75 37.97
C LEU A 803 -18.92 17.90 38.99
N TYR A 804 -17.88 18.04 39.82
CA TYR A 804 -17.77 19.11 40.82
C TYR A 804 -16.35 19.68 40.94
N GLY A 805 -16.25 20.95 41.35
CA GLY A 805 -14.97 21.64 41.55
C GLY A 805 -14.32 21.26 42.88
N VAL A 806 -13.00 21.12 42.89
CA VAL A 806 -12.17 20.82 44.07
C VAL A 806 -11.30 22.02 44.44
N SER A 807 -10.62 22.62 43.46
CA SER A 807 -9.81 23.84 43.66
C SER A 807 -9.87 24.73 42.43
N GLU A 808 -9.66 26.04 42.62
CA GLU A 808 -9.56 26.98 41.51
C GLU A 808 -8.48 26.56 40.49
N GLY A 809 -8.80 26.62 39.20
CA GLY A 809 -7.90 26.21 38.13
C GLY A 809 -8.62 25.69 36.88
N ASN A 810 -7.85 25.28 35.88
CA ASN A 810 -8.35 24.68 34.64
C ASN A 810 -7.93 23.22 34.54
N THR A 811 -8.85 22.35 34.12
CA THR A 811 -8.59 20.94 33.83
C THR A 811 -9.37 20.53 32.58
N THR A 812 -9.13 19.32 32.07
CA THR A 812 -9.85 18.79 30.90
C THR A 812 -10.67 17.59 31.31
N LEU A 813 -11.96 17.60 30.97
CA LEU A 813 -12.83 16.43 31.02
C LEU A 813 -12.61 15.61 29.76
N TYR A 814 -12.29 14.33 29.92
CA TYR A 814 -12.25 13.37 28.85
C TYR A 814 -13.41 12.39 29.01
N VAL A 815 -14.17 12.21 27.93
CA VAL A 815 -15.19 11.19 27.83
C VAL A 815 -14.73 10.20 26.78
N ASP A 816 -14.12 9.11 27.23
CA ASP A 816 -13.57 8.08 26.35
C ASP A 816 -14.72 7.18 25.86
N VAL A 817 -15.14 7.38 24.62
CA VAL A 817 -16.10 6.52 23.92
C VAL A 817 -15.41 5.20 23.59
N ILE A 818 -15.95 4.08 24.07
CA ILE A 818 -15.37 2.75 23.86
C ILE A 818 -15.88 2.19 22.54
N ILE A 819 -14.96 1.90 21.63
CA ILE A 819 -15.20 1.41 20.28
C ILE A 819 -14.48 0.06 20.13
N GLY A 820 -15.20 -1.04 20.33
CA GLY A 820 -14.59 -2.37 20.39
C GLY A 820 -13.60 -2.47 21.55
N THR A 821 -12.32 -2.69 21.25
CA THR A 821 -11.23 -2.67 22.24
C THR A 821 -10.53 -1.32 22.36
N ASN A 822 -10.91 -0.34 21.53
CA ASN A 822 -10.29 0.97 21.49
C ASN A 822 -11.11 2.01 22.26
N GLN A 823 -10.48 3.14 22.55
CA GLN A 823 -11.07 4.26 23.27
C GLN A 823 -10.79 5.55 22.52
N MET A 824 -11.81 6.41 22.49
CA MET A 824 -11.73 7.68 21.81
C MET A 824 -12.16 8.81 22.75
N PRO A 825 -11.26 9.75 23.08
CA PRO A 825 -11.60 10.85 23.98
C PRO A 825 -12.38 11.96 23.28
N LEU A 826 -13.57 12.28 23.79
CA LEU A 826 -14.18 13.60 23.64
C LEU A 826 -13.62 14.52 24.72
N THR A 827 -13.25 15.75 24.37
CA THR A 827 -12.61 16.67 25.32
C THR A 827 -13.42 17.93 25.56
N THR A 828 -13.53 18.34 26.82
CA THR A 828 -14.12 19.62 27.23
C THR A 828 -13.24 20.29 28.27
N GLN A 829 -13.04 21.60 28.15
CA GLN A 829 -12.33 22.35 29.19
C GLN A 829 -13.22 22.51 30.42
N VAL A 830 -12.66 22.36 31.61
CA VAL A 830 -13.34 22.58 32.90
C VAL A 830 -12.59 23.68 33.63
N GLN A 831 -13.26 24.79 33.86
CA GLN A 831 -12.75 25.92 34.62
C GLN A 831 -13.42 25.95 35.98
N VAL A 832 -12.63 25.93 37.05
CA VAL A 832 -13.10 26.02 38.42
C VAL A 832 -12.72 27.40 38.97
N THR A 833 -13.70 28.18 39.41
CA THR A 833 -13.54 29.51 39.98
C THR A 833 -13.97 29.54 41.45
N ASN A 834 -13.49 30.52 42.20
CA ASN A 834 -13.90 30.78 43.57
C ASN A 834 -14.41 32.22 43.69
N THR A 835 -15.72 32.42 43.54
CA THR A 835 -16.26 33.80 43.51
C THR A 835 -16.42 34.43 44.90
N GLY A 836 -16.15 33.69 45.97
CA GLY A 836 -16.36 34.14 47.35
C GLY A 836 -17.84 34.32 47.69
N THR A 837 -18.20 34.17 48.97
CA THR A 837 -19.59 34.35 49.40
C THR A 837 -20.03 35.81 49.16
N PRO A 838 -21.17 36.09 48.52
CA PRO A 838 -21.61 37.47 48.32
C PRO A 838 -21.82 38.20 49.66
N THR A 839 -21.13 39.32 49.86
CA THR A 839 -21.28 40.16 51.06
C THR A 839 -22.53 41.03 50.97
N ASN A 840 -23.34 41.06 52.04
CA ASN A 840 -24.53 41.90 52.17
C ASN A 840 -24.33 42.86 53.37
N PRO A 841 -23.60 43.98 53.22
CA PRO A 841 -23.22 44.85 54.35
C PRO A 841 -24.42 45.59 54.96
N ILE A 842 -24.33 45.98 56.23
CA ILE A 842 -25.35 46.82 56.88
C ILE A 842 -25.36 48.20 56.19
N THR A 843 -26.50 48.62 55.68
CA THR A 843 -26.68 49.91 54.99
C THR A 843 -27.32 50.98 55.87
N SER A 844 -28.07 50.60 56.91
CA SER A 844 -28.62 51.55 57.89
C SER A 844 -28.93 50.92 59.24
N VAL A 845 -29.03 51.76 60.28
CA VAL A 845 -29.50 51.41 61.63
C VAL A 845 -30.52 52.44 62.10
N SER A 846 -31.58 52.01 62.78
CA SER A 846 -32.57 52.90 63.42
C SER A 846 -32.82 52.51 64.88
N VAL A 847 -33.00 53.50 65.75
CA VAL A 847 -33.35 53.32 67.18
C VAL A 847 -34.80 53.77 67.42
N THR A 848 -35.58 52.91 68.08
CA THR A 848 -36.98 53.19 68.44
C THR A 848 -37.21 52.95 69.94
N PRO A 849 -37.86 53.90 70.66
CA PRO A 849 -38.21 55.24 70.20
C PRO A 849 -36.97 56.13 70.01
N ASN A 850 -37.05 57.15 69.14
CA ASN A 850 -35.96 58.11 68.88
C ASN A 850 -35.99 59.33 69.84
N THR A 851 -37.03 59.43 70.66
CA THR A 851 -37.13 60.36 71.80
C THR A 851 -37.81 59.63 72.94
N LEU A 852 -37.36 59.86 74.17
CA LEU A 852 -37.86 59.15 75.34
C LEU A 852 -37.93 60.13 76.51
N GLN A 853 -39.07 60.22 77.18
CA GLN A 853 -39.22 61.00 78.40
C GLN A 853 -39.36 60.05 79.59
N LEU A 854 -38.49 60.18 80.58
CA LEU A 854 -38.48 59.35 81.78
C LEU A 854 -38.52 60.21 83.04
N GLU A 855 -39.16 59.71 84.09
CA GLU A 855 -38.99 60.28 85.42
C GLU A 855 -37.72 59.73 86.08
N LYS A 856 -37.07 60.52 86.92
CA LYS A 856 -35.89 60.10 87.67
C LYS A 856 -36.14 58.77 88.41
N GLY A 857 -35.28 57.78 88.15
CA GLY A 857 -35.34 56.43 88.71
C GLY A 857 -36.06 55.39 87.85
N ASN A 858 -36.75 55.78 86.78
CA ASN A 858 -37.39 54.85 85.85
C ASN A 858 -36.40 54.31 84.81
N ILE A 859 -36.76 53.16 84.23
CA ILE A 859 -36.04 52.51 83.15
C ILE A 859 -36.92 52.37 81.91
N SER A 860 -36.32 52.27 80.73
CA SER A 860 -37.00 51.93 79.48
C SER A 860 -36.03 51.16 78.57
N ILE A 861 -36.53 50.51 77.52
CA ILE A 861 -35.69 49.76 76.57
C ILE A 861 -35.76 50.39 75.18
N LEU A 862 -34.60 50.61 74.57
CA LEU A 862 -34.46 51.03 73.19
C LEU A 862 -34.24 49.81 72.31
N THR A 863 -34.87 49.80 71.14
CA THR A 863 -34.68 48.74 70.13
C THR A 863 -33.93 49.30 68.94
N ALA A 864 -32.79 48.71 68.59
CA ALA A 864 -32.04 49.03 67.37
C ALA A 864 -32.38 48.03 66.24
N ARG A 865 -32.65 48.51 65.03
CA ARG A 865 -32.93 47.68 63.84
C ARG A 865 -31.93 48.01 62.72
N ILE A 866 -31.24 46.98 62.21
CA ILE A 866 -30.32 47.10 61.07
C ILE A 866 -31.01 46.71 59.75
N THR A 867 -30.60 47.35 58.64
CA THR A 867 -31.07 47.02 57.29
C THR A 867 -29.88 46.75 56.37
N PRO A 868 -29.92 45.69 55.53
CA PRO A 868 -30.93 44.64 55.54
C PRO A 868 -30.72 43.70 56.74
N ALA A 869 -31.79 43.01 57.17
CA ALA A 869 -31.74 42.16 58.36
C ALA A 869 -30.93 40.86 58.14
N ASP A 870 -30.76 40.46 56.89
CA ASP A 870 -29.96 39.33 56.38
C ASP A 870 -28.54 39.75 55.98
N THR A 871 -27.99 40.72 56.71
CA THR A 871 -26.62 41.18 56.51
C THR A 871 -25.57 40.10 56.81
N THR A 872 -24.43 40.20 56.13
CA THR A 872 -23.20 39.45 56.43
C THR A 872 -22.31 40.11 57.49
N ASP A 873 -22.56 41.37 57.88
CA ASP A 873 -21.81 42.04 58.95
C ASP A 873 -22.30 41.57 60.33
N SER A 874 -21.47 41.76 61.37
CA SER A 874 -21.88 41.46 62.75
C SER A 874 -23.09 42.32 63.15
N LYS A 875 -24.14 41.66 63.65
CA LYS A 875 -25.38 42.29 64.12
C LYS A 875 -25.29 42.90 65.52
N THR A 876 -24.11 42.88 66.13
CA THR A 876 -23.86 43.49 67.45
C THR A 876 -24.06 45.00 67.38
N ILE A 877 -24.82 45.53 68.35
CA ILE A 877 -25.04 46.97 68.53
C ILE A 877 -24.31 47.42 69.79
N VAL A 878 -23.49 48.46 69.66
CA VAL A 878 -22.81 49.11 70.78
C VAL A 878 -23.58 50.34 71.18
N TRP A 879 -24.05 50.38 72.43
CA TRP A 879 -24.78 51.51 73.01
C TRP A 879 -23.84 52.43 73.79
N SER A 880 -24.14 53.73 73.79
CA SER A 880 -23.41 54.74 74.57
C SER A 880 -24.33 55.90 74.93
N SER A 881 -24.04 56.62 76.01
CA SER A 881 -24.72 57.86 76.39
C SER A 881 -23.74 59.03 76.34
N ASP A 882 -24.17 60.18 75.82
CA ASP A 882 -23.37 61.41 75.89
C ASP A 882 -23.29 61.99 77.32
N ASN A 883 -24.19 61.56 78.21
CA ASN A 883 -24.28 62.02 79.59
C ASN A 883 -24.86 60.93 80.50
N GLU A 884 -24.01 59.96 80.86
CA GLU A 884 -24.34 58.83 81.74
C GLU A 884 -24.80 59.24 83.15
N ALA A 885 -24.53 60.48 83.57
CA ALA A 885 -25.01 61.03 84.83
C ALA A 885 -26.50 61.42 84.78
N VAL A 886 -27.05 61.69 83.59
CA VAL A 886 -28.46 62.00 83.36
C VAL A 886 -29.23 60.73 82.95
N ALA A 887 -28.76 60.01 81.94
CA ALA A 887 -29.30 58.71 81.56
C ALA A 887 -28.19 57.76 81.10
N ASP A 888 -28.22 56.53 81.58
CA ASP A 888 -27.23 55.49 81.30
C ASP A 888 -27.86 54.37 80.48
N VAL A 889 -27.08 53.63 79.69
CA VAL A 889 -27.59 52.56 78.82
C VAL A 889 -26.73 51.30 78.94
N ASP A 890 -27.37 50.14 79.09
CA ASP A 890 -26.66 48.86 79.13
C ASP A 890 -26.46 48.24 77.73
N VAL A 891 -25.77 47.10 77.68
CA VAL A 891 -25.52 46.34 76.43
C VAL A 891 -26.80 45.88 75.72
N ASN A 892 -27.92 45.77 76.44
CA ASN A 892 -29.22 45.35 75.91
C ASN A 892 -30.07 46.53 75.43
N GLY A 893 -29.57 47.77 75.50
CA GLY A 893 -30.31 48.97 75.15
C GLY A 893 -31.28 49.43 76.25
N GLN A 894 -31.17 48.92 77.49
CA GLN A 894 -31.96 49.39 78.62
C GLN A 894 -31.38 50.71 79.15
N VAL A 895 -32.19 51.76 79.08
CA VAL A 895 -31.86 53.11 79.56
C VAL A 895 -32.35 53.31 80.97
N THR A 896 -31.48 53.78 81.87
CA THR A 896 -31.79 54.13 83.27
C THR A 896 -31.70 55.64 83.48
N ALA A 897 -32.80 56.27 83.89
CA ALA A 897 -32.84 57.70 84.19
C ALA A 897 -32.27 58.02 85.59
N LYS A 898 -31.13 58.70 85.66
CA LYS A 898 -30.40 58.97 86.91
C LYS A 898 -30.66 60.37 87.47
N ASN A 899 -30.60 61.41 86.65
CA ASN A 899 -30.81 62.81 87.08
C ASN A 899 -31.59 63.61 86.04
N VAL A 900 -32.29 64.65 86.49
CA VAL A 900 -33.05 65.57 85.62
C VAL A 900 -32.13 66.25 84.62
N GLY A 901 -32.54 66.27 83.36
CA GLY A 901 -31.74 66.79 82.25
C GLY A 901 -32.03 66.05 80.95
N THR A 902 -31.18 66.26 79.95
CA THR A 902 -31.25 65.54 78.67
C THR A 902 -29.95 64.78 78.41
N ALA A 903 -30.06 63.56 77.87
CA ALA A 903 -28.94 62.74 77.41
C ALA A 903 -29.29 62.10 76.06
N THR A 904 -28.32 61.98 75.16
CA THR A 904 -28.46 61.31 73.87
C THR A 904 -27.85 59.92 73.95
N ILE A 905 -28.69 58.90 73.76
CA ILE A 905 -28.27 57.51 73.67
C ILE A 905 -27.99 57.15 72.21
N THR A 906 -26.80 56.63 71.91
CA THR A 906 -26.35 56.29 70.56
C THR A 906 -26.13 54.79 70.40
N ALA A 907 -26.80 54.17 69.43
CA ALA A 907 -26.53 52.83 68.93
C ALA A 907 -25.53 52.90 67.77
N THR A 908 -24.47 52.10 67.80
CA THR A 908 -23.45 52.00 66.74
C THR A 908 -23.35 50.57 66.23
N THR A 909 -23.40 50.37 64.91
CA THR A 909 -23.21 49.06 64.25
C THR A 909 -21.72 48.71 64.12
N SER A 910 -21.43 47.44 63.82
CA SER A 910 -20.06 46.94 63.58
C SER A 910 -19.32 47.66 62.44
N ASN A 911 -20.05 48.17 61.44
CA ASN A 911 -19.49 48.97 60.35
C ASN A 911 -19.57 50.50 60.56
N GLY A 912 -19.90 50.94 61.78
CA GLY A 912 -19.78 52.35 62.21
C GLY A 912 -21.00 53.24 61.94
N LEU A 913 -22.11 52.71 61.44
CA LEU A 913 -23.36 53.45 61.29
C LEU A 913 -23.99 53.71 62.66
N LYS A 914 -24.62 54.88 62.81
CA LYS A 914 -25.15 55.35 64.10
C LYS A 914 -26.60 55.79 64.01
N SER A 915 -27.38 55.53 65.07
CA SER A 915 -28.71 56.10 65.27
C SER A 915 -28.90 56.43 66.75
N THR A 916 -29.69 57.45 67.04
CA THR A 916 -29.74 58.08 68.36
C THR A 916 -31.16 58.18 68.91
N CYS A 917 -31.27 58.20 70.23
CA CYS A 917 -32.47 58.53 70.97
C CYS A 917 -32.19 59.64 71.98
N MET A 918 -32.95 60.73 71.93
CA MET A 918 -32.85 61.80 72.93
C MET A 918 -33.71 61.47 74.14
N VAL A 919 -33.08 61.32 75.31
CA VAL A 919 -33.72 60.99 76.58
C VAL A 919 -33.84 62.26 77.42
N THR A 920 -35.06 62.65 77.76
CA THR A 920 -35.36 63.77 78.67
C THR A 920 -35.81 63.20 80.01
N VAL A 921 -35.03 63.43 81.06
CA VAL A 921 -35.37 63.02 82.43
C VAL A 921 -36.03 64.19 83.17
N THR A 922 -37.23 63.97 83.68
CA THR A 922 -38.00 64.93 84.49
C THR A 922 -38.10 64.50 85.96
N GLU A 923 -38.39 65.43 86.86
CA GLU A 923 -38.69 65.10 88.26
C GLU A 923 -39.94 64.20 88.35
N LYS A 924 -39.96 63.33 89.35
CA LYS A 924 -41.06 62.39 89.59
C LYS A 924 -42.32 63.13 90.05
N SER A 925 -43.40 63.07 89.27
CA SER A 925 -44.68 63.70 89.60
C SER A 925 -45.57 62.75 90.42
N VAL A 926 -45.91 63.12 91.66
CA VAL A 926 -46.87 62.37 92.49
C VAL A 926 -48.29 62.79 92.16
N ALA A 927 -49.01 61.99 91.38
CA ALA A 927 -50.47 62.08 91.22
C ALA A 927 -51.12 60.87 91.90
N GLN A 928 -51.75 61.12 93.06
CA GLN A 928 -52.48 60.14 93.85
C GLN A 928 -53.94 60.07 93.36
N SER A 929 -54.39 58.90 92.91
CA SER A 929 -55.79 58.65 92.56
C SER A 929 -56.55 58.23 93.81
N VAL A 930 -57.60 58.98 94.16
CA VAL A 930 -58.50 58.68 95.27
C VAL A 930 -59.63 57.79 94.76
N ILE A 931 -59.88 56.64 95.41
CA ILE A 931 -61.07 55.82 95.17
C ILE A 931 -62.25 56.47 95.89
N PRO A 932 -63.36 56.84 95.21
CA PRO A 932 -64.50 57.49 95.86
C PRO A 932 -65.27 56.53 96.76
N ASP A 933 -65.95 57.05 97.78
CA ASP A 933 -66.81 56.26 98.67
C ASP A 933 -67.86 55.47 97.88
N GLY A 934 -68.02 54.19 98.21
CA GLY A 934 -68.94 53.33 97.47
C GLY A 934 -68.83 51.85 97.81
N TYR A 935 -69.66 51.04 97.16
CA TYR A 935 -69.55 49.58 97.26
C TYR A 935 -68.73 49.05 96.08
N TYR A 936 -67.66 48.33 96.40
CA TYR A 936 -66.74 47.75 95.44
C TYR A 936 -66.70 46.23 95.56
N GLU A 937 -66.41 45.57 94.46
CA GLU A 937 -65.96 44.18 94.47
C GLU A 937 -64.43 44.19 94.51
N ILE A 938 -63.85 43.54 95.53
CA ILE A 938 -62.40 43.41 95.64
C ILE A 938 -62.01 42.08 95.02
N ARG A 939 -61.32 42.12 93.88
CA ARG A 939 -60.87 40.93 93.14
C ARG A 939 -59.37 40.74 93.28
N SER A 940 -58.95 39.52 93.60
CA SER A 940 -57.53 39.16 93.59
C SER A 940 -56.99 39.17 92.16
N ALA A 941 -55.94 39.95 91.91
CA ALA A 941 -55.25 39.97 90.62
C ALA A 941 -54.58 38.63 90.28
N VAL A 942 -54.26 37.81 91.28
CA VAL A 942 -53.61 36.50 91.09
C VAL A 942 -54.63 35.41 90.78
N SER A 943 -55.73 35.34 91.54
CA SER A 943 -56.69 34.22 91.43
C SER A 943 -57.91 34.56 90.55
N GLY A 944 -58.16 35.83 90.28
CA GLY A 944 -59.36 36.32 89.59
C GLY A 944 -60.66 36.20 90.41
N LYS A 945 -60.61 35.75 91.67
CA LYS A 945 -61.76 35.55 92.55
C LYS A 945 -62.07 36.80 93.40
N ASN A 946 -63.34 37.02 93.71
CA ASN A 946 -63.83 38.13 94.53
C ASN A 946 -63.68 37.79 96.03
N LEU A 947 -63.38 38.80 96.85
CA LEU A 947 -63.41 38.74 98.31
C LEU A 947 -64.86 38.61 98.80
N GLU A 948 -65.15 37.62 99.62
CA GLU A 948 -66.51 37.23 100.00
C GLU A 948 -66.63 36.92 101.49
N VAL A 949 -67.76 37.27 102.12
CA VAL A 949 -68.17 36.72 103.42
C VAL A 949 -68.67 35.29 103.24
N TYR A 950 -67.94 34.33 103.80
CA TYR A 950 -68.18 32.89 103.62
C TYR A 950 -69.60 32.50 104.07
N GLY A 951 -70.30 31.76 103.20
CA GLY A 951 -71.65 31.26 103.48
C GLY A 951 -72.73 32.33 103.53
N VAL A 952 -72.47 33.54 103.00
CA VAL A 952 -73.40 34.69 103.04
C VAL A 952 -73.83 35.06 104.48
N SER A 953 -72.96 34.77 105.45
CA SER A 953 -73.27 34.98 106.87
C SER A 953 -73.48 36.46 107.19
N THR A 954 -74.50 36.74 108.02
CA THR A 954 -74.79 38.09 108.55
C THR A 954 -74.31 38.27 110.00
N LEU A 955 -73.65 37.27 110.59
CA LEU A 955 -73.13 37.33 111.96
C LEU A 955 -71.82 38.14 112.02
N GLY A 956 -71.67 38.97 113.06
CA GLY A 956 -70.44 39.71 113.32
C GLY A 956 -69.24 38.76 113.51
N GLY A 957 -68.14 39.02 112.80
CA GLY A 957 -66.94 38.18 112.81
C GLY A 957 -66.95 37.02 111.80
N ALA A 958 -67.88 37.00 110.85
CA ALA A 958 -67.91 35.99 109.79
C ALA A 958 -66.59 35.89 109.00
N LYS A 959 -66.22 34.66 108.63
CA LYS A 959 -64.97 34.37 107.92
C LYS A 959 -64.99 34.97 106.51
N ILE A 960 -63.91 35.64 106.12
CA ILE A 960 -63.72 36.16 104.76
C ILE A 960 -62.90 35.17 103.93
N THR A 961 -63.33 34.90 102.70
CA THR A 961 -62.68 33.99 101.75
C THR A 961 -62.58 34.64 100.36
N GLN A 962 -61.90 33.98 99.42
CA GLN A 962 -61.97 34.30 97.99
C GLN A 962 -62.85 33.27 97.27
N TRP A 963 -63.80 33.73 96.47
CA TRP A 963 -64.71 32.87 95.69
C TRP A 963 -64.99 33.42 94.29
N TYR A 964 -65.55 32.59 93.40
CA TYR A 964 -65.94 33.05 92.07
C TYR A 964 -66.99 34.16 92.17
N ALA A 965 -66.99 35.11 91.24
CA ALA A 965 -67.94 36.22 91.25
C ALA A 965 -69.39 35.69 91.15
N THR A 966 -70.19 35.94 92.19
CA THR A 966 -71.60 35.53 92.25
C THR A 966 -72.56 36.72 92.11
N GLY A 967 -72.05 37.96 92.22
CA GLY A 967 -72.85 39.19 92.24
C GLY A 967 -73.66 39.40 93.52
N GLY A 968 -73.51 38.51 94.51
CA GLY A 968 -74.20 38.58 95.80
C GLY A 968 -73.73 39.75 96.67
N LYS A 969 -74.61 40.22 97.58
CA LYS A 969 -74.28 41.32 98.51
C LYS A 969 -73.08 41.01 99.41
N ASN A 970 -72.83 39.72 99.69
CA ASN A 970 -71.69 39.23 100.46
C ASN A 970 -70.33 39.38 99.74
N GLN A 971 -70.31 39.83 98.49
CA GLN A 971 -69.09 40.18 97.73
C GLN A 971 -68.92 41.70 97.53
N LYS A 972 -69.81 42.52 98.10
CA LYS A 972 -69.77 43.98 97.98
C LYS A 972 -69.24 44.60 99.26
N TRP A 973 -68.12 45.28 99.15
CA TRP A 973 -67.40 45.90 100.26
C TRP A 973 -67.58 47.40 100.19
N LYS A 974 -68.11 47.98 101.27
CA LYS A 974 -68.17 49.44 101.38
C LYS A 974 -66.76 49.94 101.67
N VAL A 975 -66.26 50.80 100.78
CA VAL A 975 -65.04 51.56 100.98
C VAL A 975 -65.46 52.98 101.31
N GLU A 976 -64.94 53.51 102.41
CA GLU A 976 -65.17 54.87 102.89
C GLU A 976 -63.82 55.52 103.13
N ASN A 977 -63.58 56.65 102.49
CA ASN A 977 -62.39 57.44 102.64
C ASN A 977 -62.43 58.17 104.00
N GLN A 978 -61.53 57.81 104.92
CA GLN A 978 -61.48 58.39 106.27
C GLN A 978 -60.72 59.73 106.33
N ALA A 979 -60.32 60.28 105.17
CA ALA A 979 -59.56 61.52 105.01
C ALA A 979 -58.18 61.57 105.70
N ASP A 980 -57.70 60.44 106.25
CA ASP A 980 -56.35 60.28 106.83
C ASP A 980 -55.39 59.49 105.92
N GLY A 981 -55.86 59.03 104.76
CA GLY A 981 -55.07 58.25 103.80
C GLY A 981 -55.09 56.74 104.01
N SER A 982 -56.01 56.21 104.83
CA SER A 982 -56.40 54.80 104.83
C SER A 982 -57.69 54.50 104.06
#